data_AF-A0A1G4KK59-F1
#
_entry.id   AF-A0A1G4KK59-F1
#
_cell.length_a   1.000
_cell.length_b   1.000
_cell.length_c   1.000
_cell.angle_alpha   90.00
_cell.angle_beta   90.00
_cell.angle_gamma   90.00
#
_symmetry.space_group_name_H-M   'P 1'
#
loop_
_entity.id
_entity.type
_entity.pdbx_description
1 polymer ?
#
loop_
_entity_poly.entity_id
_entity_poly.type
_entity_poly.pdbx_seq_one_letter_code
_entity_poly.pdbx_strand_id
1 'polypeptide(L)'
;MLDHQLYILACFLAARANVSGIEKLLLSQKRLRLADILSIICVLWPELDEPANFGRLLVHLGQATSEEVGLLESLIEGDDELISAVQMDPEALQKRRCTLQEYVDSRVKKTGVTIEDSNWRFNFLKLRVLTCNTAVGDPMFYKSLWCRLSVDKYQEFLAWVTGIVKPLGHFNKRCRVSMLISDFQSCSSFEVLGMIWKSIATHEISTYRAVLTYEIMPYLNYTNSFDIFLEIIFNQENFPLDSLSNYNIYKMISLEMLGLISEDFRSRFEHQVVSILYENGRSLTSLQDLDLFDEHHLILSSVKDDIVIKDQVDVSTLTQYSDQMDLLRIFNLKDIKKLTEDTELAQRSCFSTTCKQLLRSNVSYKVLEKLGSFMQNDFIFGKLDSKLKELIIVESLLDFGKFDVLEQFIAASRIRIEDTVLLKFFWNFFNSASNGGQHRPDMVNARKILDLLPKNKYAHLSTLLSVVDRLSRYSLRLSPGLPFKPSVLLELGTQPFDIISKLLELNESLRKNVDETFDILKGLYVGLELNPSPNFYEEFTRILVLHIEFSLAFFDFEFAVRETKALLKRHNCQKYWSTILQVGKFFDPSWSDSEIPTEVIYLQLEVLENLLHICPQDELEAVVSQWSGLELELSSRDLVNDPYSLANGRFTAEFKTIMLDEASPSASNFLSSSVKWVTGGDM
;
A
#
# COMPACT_ATOMS: atom_id res chain seq x y z
N MET A 1 83.45 26.98 28.48
CA MET A 1 84.16 25.69 28.61
C MET A 1 83.30 24.67 29.33
N LEU A 2 82.87 24.93 30.57
CA LEU A 2 82.03 23.99 31.35
C LEU A 2 80.73 23.60 30.64
N ASP A 3 80.04 24.54 29.99
CA ASP A 3 78.80 24.24 29.25
C ASP A 3 79.01 23.26 28.10
N HIS A 4 80.21 23.29 27.47
CA HIS A 4 80.56 22.34 26.41
C HIS A 4 80.78 20.94 27.00
N GLN A 5 81.46 20.86 28.14
CA GLN A 5 81.72 19.61 28.85
C GLN A 5 80.40 18.99 29.35
N LEU A 6 79.52 19.79 29.97
CA LEU A 6 78.21 19.32 30.43
C LEU A 6 77.32 18.84 29.28
N TYR A 7 77.35 19.51 28.12
CA TYR A 7 76.58 19.08 26.94
C TYR A 7 77.07 17.73 26.40
N ILE A 8 78.40 17.57 26.28
CA ILE A 8 79.00 16.31 25.84
C ILE A 8 78.69 15.18 26.84
N LEU A 9 78.79 15.44 28.15
CA LEU A 9 78.40 14.47 29.19
C LEU A 9 76.94 14.07 29.08
N ALA A 10 76.03 15.03 28.87
CA ALA A 10 74.62 14.75 28.66
C ALA A 10 74.41 13.76 27.51
N CYS A 11 75.14 13.92 26.39
CA CYS A 11 75.08 13.02 25.25
C CYS A 11 75.54 11.60 25.60
N PHE A 12 76.65 11.46 26.32
CA PHE A 12 77.18 10.16 26.74
C PHE A 12 76.27 9.46 27.75
N LEU A 13 75.80 10.19 28.75
CA LEU A 13 74.90 9.67 29.79
C LEU A 13 73.56 9.21 29.18
N ALA A 14 73.02 9.96 28.21
CA ALA A 14 71.83 9.57 27.47
C ALA A 14 72.08 8.31 26.62
N ALA A 15 73.18 8.25 25.86
CA ALA A 15 73.54 7.10 25.03
C ALA A 15 73.72 5.81 25.83
N ARG A 16 74.17 5.91 27.09
CA ARG A 16 74.33 4.77 28.00
C ARG A 16 73.08 4.47 28.85
N ALA A 17 71.96 5.18 28.64
CA ALA A 17 70.76 5.07 29.46
C ALA A 17 71.02 5.24 30.98
N ASN A 18 72.00 6.06 31.36
CA ASN A 18 72.39 6.24 32.76
C ASN A 18 71.41 7.18 33.49
N VAL A 19 70.36 6.60 34.08
CA VAL A 19 69.31 7.32 34.83
C VAL A 19 69.92 8.20 35.93
N SER A 20 70.81 7.65 36.77
CA SER A 20 71.38 8.38 37.91
C SER A 20 72.25 9.57 37.51
N GLY A 21 73.02 9.45 36.42
CA GLY A 21 73.85 10.53 35.91
C GLY A 21 73.01 11.65 35.28
N ILE A 22 71.97 11.30 34.53
CA ILE A 22 71.02 12.26 33.97
C ILE A 22 70.20 12.96 35.08
N GLU A 23 69.77 12.24 36.11
CA GLU A 23 69.09 12.81 37.27
C GLU A 23 69.94 13.88 37.95
N LYS A 24 71.21 13.55 38.28
CA LYS A 24 72.16 14.52 38.84
C LYS A 24 72.34 15.72 37.92
N LEU A 25 72.50 15.51 36.61
CA LEU A 25 72.63 16.60 35.64
C LEU A 25 71.38 17.50 35.56
N LEU A 26 70.18 16.95 35.75
CA LEU A 26 68.93 17.70 35.72
C LEU A 26 68.72 18.52 37.00
N LEU A 27 69.11 17.99 38.16
CA LEU A 27 68.89 18.62 39.46
C LEU A 27 70.00 19.61 39.85
N SER A 28 71.24 19.39 39.39
CA SER A 28 72.43 20.03 39.96
C SER A 28 73.01 21.21 39.16
N GLN A 29 72.39 21.64 38.04
CA GLN A 29 72.91 22.77 37.23
C GLN A 29 71.83 23.61 36.52
N LYS A 30 72.20 24.86 36.17
CA LYS A 30 71.36 25.84 35.43
C LYS A 30 71.99 26.35 34.12
N ARG A 31 73.12 25.78 33.71
CA ARG A 31 73.95 26.28 32.60
C ARG A 31 73.46 25.79 31.24
N LEU A 32 72.92 24.58 31.18
CA LEU A 32 72.26 24.05 30.00
C LEU A 32 70.75 24.29 30.09
N ARG A 33 70.14 24.67 28.96
CA ARG A 33 68.69 24.79 28.89
C ARG A 33 68.06 23.41 29.01
N LEU A 34 66.91 23.34 29.68
CA LEU A 34 66.19 22.08 29.86
C LEU A 34 65.83 21.47 28.50
N ALA A 35 65.35 22.27 27.55
CA ALA A 35 65.05 21.82 26.19
C ALA A 35 66.23 21.13 25.49
N ASP A 36 67.46 21.61 25.70
CA ASP A 36 68.65 21.03 25.09
C ASP A 36 68.95 19.63 25.67
N ILE A 37 68.85 19.50 27.00
CA ILE A 37 69.04 18.22 27.71
C ILE A 37 67.96 17.21 27.32
N LEU A 38 66.70 17.65 27.25
CA LEU A 38 65.57 16.81 26.85
C LEU A 38 65.69 16.33 25.40
N SER A 39 66.16 17.19 24.49
CA SER A 39 66.40 16.84 23.08
C SER A 39 67.50 15.77 22.96
N ILE A 40 68.58 15.92 23.72
CA ILE A 40 69.66 14.92 23.84
C ILE A 40 69.10 13.58 24.31
N ILE A 41 68.33 13.58 25.42
CA ILE A 41 67.74 12.36 25.98
C ILE A 41 66.82 11.69 24.95
N CYS A 42 65.95 12.45 24.27
CA CYS A 42 65.02 11.89 23.29
C CYS A 42 65.72 11.17 22.14
N VAL A 43 66.81 11.74 21.63
CA VAL A 43 67.51 11.26 20.44
C VAL A 43 68.53 10.17 20.77
N LEU A 44 69.30 10.32 21.86
CA LEU A 44 70.44 9.44 22.13
C LEU A 44 70.11 8.30 23.09
N TRP A 45 69.01 8.37 23.86
CA TRP A 45 68.59 7.23 24.67
C TRP A 45 68.28 6.02 23.75
N PRO A 46 68.81 4.82 24.02
CA PRO A 46 68.63 3.67 23.13
C PRO A 46 67.17 3.40 22.83
N GLU A 47 66.79 3.34 21.55
CA GLU A 47 65.39 3.25 21.10
C GLU A 47 64.72 1.93 21.49
N LEU A 48 65.52 0.88 21.70
CA LEU A 48 65.10 -0.46 22.11
C LEU A 48 65.14 -0.70 23.63
N ASP A 49 65.54 0.30 24.43
CA ASP A 49 65.49 0.18 25.89
C ASP A 49 64.04 0.09 26.39
N GLU A 50 63.84 -0.53 27.55
CA GLU A 50 62.52 -0.68 28.14
C GLU A 50 61.91 0.69 28.49
N PRO A 51 60.68 1.02 28.03
CA PRO A 51 60.03 2.30 28.34
C PRO A 51 59.90 2.59 29.84
N ALA A 52 59.93 1.56 30.69
CA ALA A 52 59.90 1.70 32.14
C ALA A 52 61.16 2.37 32.71
N ASN A 53 62.33 2.12 32.11
CA ASN A 53 63.60 2.76 32.52
C ASN A 53 63.56 4.25 32.21
N PHE A 54 63.09 4.62 31.02
CA PHE A 54 62.82 6.00 30.63
C PHE A 54 61.83 6.68 31.58
N GLY A 55 60.80 5.96 32.03
CA GLY A 55 59.79 6.49 32.95
C GLY A 55 60.32 6.93 34.31
N ARG A 56 61.43 6.35 34.79
CA ARG A 56 62.07 6.78 36.04
C ARG A 56 62.57 8.23 35.97
N LEU A 57 63.04 8.67 34.80
CA LEU A 57 63.48 10.05 34.59
C LEU A 57 62.36 11.07 34.79
N LEU A 58 61.12 10.72 34.45
CA LEU A 58 59.99 11.66 34.50
C LEU A 58 59.66 12.14 35.92
N VAL A 59 60.05 11.37 36.95
CA VAL A 59 59.84 11.74 38.36
C VAL A 59 60.68 12.96 38.78
N HIS A 60 61.86 13.09 38.18
CA HIS A 60 62.84 14.12 38.53
C HIS A 60 62.68 15.39 37.69
N LEU A 61 61.98 15.31 36.57
CA LEU A 61 61.75 16.45 35.68
C LEU A 61 60.75 17.45 36.27
N GLY A 62 61.19 18.70 36.41
CA GLY A 62 60.41 19.80 36.99
C GLY A 62 60.56 19.96 38.51
N GLN A 63 61.48 19.23 39.13
CA GLN A 63 61.94 19.52 40.49
C GLN A 63 62.86 20.75 40.50
N ALA A 64 62.95 21.44 41.64
CA ALA A 64 63.77 22.64 41.76
C ALA A 64 65.27 22.31 41.64
N THR A 65 65.99 23.07 40.81
CA THR A 65 67.44 22.89 40.64
C THR A 65 68.23 23.57 41.75
N SER A 66 69.23 22.87 42.29
CA SER A 66 70.19 23.39 43.26
C SER A 66 71.57 23.34 42.61
N GLU A 67 72.31 24.45 42.59
CA GLU A 67 73.66 24.43 42.02
C GLU A 67 74.61 23.64 42.95
N GLU A 68 75.15 22.54 42.43
CA GLU A 68 76.12 21.71 43.16
C GLU A 68 77.55 22.07 42.70
N VAL A 69 78.39 22.47 43.66
CA VAL A 69 79.81 22.74 43.42
C VAL A 69 80.52 21.39 43.28
N GLY A 70 81.20 21.17 42.15
CA GLY A 70 81.88 19.88 41.86
C GLY A 70 81.06 18.89 41.03
N LEU A 71 79.96 19.33 40.41
CA LEU A 71 79.09 18.46 39.60
C LEU A 71 79.85 17.72 38.49
N LEU A 72 80.76 18.40 37.80
CA LEU A 72 81.52 17.81 36.69
C LEU A 72 82.34 16.62 37.19
N GLU A 73 83.07 16.83 38.28
CA GLU A 73 83.89 15.83 38.95
C GLU A 73 83.02 14.64 39.42
N SER A 74 81.87 14.91 40.03
CA SER A 74 80.94 13.87 40.50
C SER A 74 80.28 13.02 39.39
N LEU A 75 80.20 13.55 38.17
CA LEU A 75 79.62 12.86 37.00
C LEU A 75 80.63 12.02 36.24
N ILE A 76 81.93 12.33 36.36
CA ILE A 76 83.02 11.63 35.68
C ILE A 76 83.87 10.75 36.61
N GLU A 77 83.66 10.85 37.93
CA GLU A 77 84.42 10.11 38.94
C GLU A 77 84.36 8.60 38.68
N GLY A 78 85.53 8.00 38.42
CA GLY A 78 85.68 6.56 38.18
C GLY A 78 85.39 6.08 36.75
N ASP A 79 85.20 6.98 35.77
CA ASP A 79 84.93 6.63 34.37
C ASP A 79 85.97 7.24 33.41
N ASP A 80 87.03 6.47 33.12
CA ASP A 80 88.15 6.90 32.27
C ASP A 80 87.72 7.32 30.86
N GLU A 81 86.63 6.74 30.33
CA GLU A 81 86.09 7.09 29.02
C GLU A 81 85.40 8.46 29.05
N LEU A 82 84.61 8.76 30.09
CA LEU A 82 83.97 10.07 30.25
C LEU A 82 85.02 11.15 30.52
N ILE A 83 85.99 10.89 31.39
CA ILE A 83 87.10 11.81 31.70
C ILE A 83 87.82 12.19 30.40
N SER A 84 88.21 11.19 29.61
CA SER A 84 88.88 11.41 28.32
C SER A 84 88.01 12.15 27.31
N ALA A 85 86.69 11.98 27.36
CA ALA A 85 85.75 12.63 26.45
C ALA A 85 85.53 14.13 26.74
N VAL A 86 85.70 14.57 27.99
CA VAL A 86 85.48 15.97 28.41
C VAL A 86 86.72 16.76 28.80
N GLN A 87 87.87 16.11 29.01
CA GLN A 87 89.15 16.76 29.27
C GLN A 87 89.98 16.86 27.97
N MET A 88 89.45 17.58 26.98
CA MET A 88 90.12 17.88 25.71
C MET A 88 90.47 19.37 25.62
N ASP A 89 91.24 19.75 24.60
CA ASP A 89 91.52 21.16 24.31
C ASP A 89 90.20 21.94 23.99
N PRO A 90 90.14 23.25 24.29
CA PRO A 90 88.91 24.04 24.15
C PRO A 90 88.32 24.04 22.73
N GLU A 91 89.16 24.01 21.69
CA GLU A 91 88.74 23.99 20.29
C GLU A 91 88.11 22.64 19.91
N ALA A 92 88.72 21.53 20.34
CA ALA A 92 88.16 20.19 20.15
C ALA A 92 86.84 20.00 20.91
N LEU A 93 86.72 20.52 22.15
CA LEU A 93 85.47 20.48 22.91
C LEU A 93 84.36 21.26 22.20
N GLN A 94 84.67 22.45 21.68
CA GLN A 94 83.71 23.24 20.93
C GLN A 94 83.28 22.54 19.63
N LYS A 95 84.24 22.00 18.87
CA LYS A 95 83.94 21.25 17.64
C LYS A 95 83.05 20.03 17.93
N ARG A 96 83.38 19.24 18.95
CA ARG A 96 82.62 18.06 19.35
C ARG A 96 81.20 18.41 19.80
N ARG A 97 81.05 19.46 20.61
CA ARG A 97 79.73 20.00 20.99
C ARG A 97 78.93 20.36 19.75
N CYS A 98 79.48 21.17 18.83
CA CYS A 98 78.76 21.58 17.63
C CYS A 98 78.32 20.40 16.78
N THR A 99 79.20 19.41 16.55
CA THR A 99 78.84 18.20 15.77
C THR A 99 77.76 17.36 16.44
N LEU A 100 77.83 17.15 17.75
CA LEU A 100 76.80 16.42 18.50
C LEU A 100 75.47 17.18 18.49
N GLN A 101 75.52 18.50 18.65
CA GLN A 101 74.35 19.36 18.62
C GLN A 101 73.70 19.35 17.23
N GLU A 102 74.47 19.47 16.16
CA GLU A 102 73.99 19.34 14.78
C GLU A 102 73.33 17.97 14.54
N TYR A 103 73.91 16.89 15.07
CA TYR A 103 73.31 15.56 14.99
C TYR A 103 71.96 15.50 15.71
N VAL A 104 71.90 15.92 16.98
CA VAL A 104 70.67 15.96 17.77
C VAL A 104 69.61 16.82 17.08
N ASP A 105 69.96 18.05 16.70
CA ASP A 105 69.05 18.98 16.02
C ASP A 105 68.55 18.42 14.69
N SER A 106 69.39 17.73 13.91
CA SER A 106 68.97 17.09 12.66
C SER A 106 67.96 15.97 12.90
N ARG A 107 68.09 15.22 13.99
CA ARG A 107 67.17 14.13 14.37
C ARG A 107 65.85 14.67 14.92
N VAL A 108 65.90 15.69 15.76
CA VAL A 108 64.71 16.39 16.26
C VAL A 108 63.92 16.98 15.08
N LYS A 109 64.58 17.71 14.17
CA LYS A 109 63.94 18.31 12.98
C LYS A 109 63.21 17.30 12.11
N LYS A 110 63.72 16.07 11.95
CA LYS A 110 63.05 15.01 11.17
C LYS A 110 61.68 14.61 11.74
N THR A 111 61.43 14.83 13.02
CA THR A 111 60.13 14.51 13.65
C THR A 111 59.12 15.65 13.60
N GLY A 112 59.56 16.87 13.24
CA GLY A 112 58.71 18.06 13.22
C GLY A 112 58.27 18.57 14.60
N VAL A 113 58.84 18.06 15.70
CA VAL A 113 58.52 18.47 17.08
C VAL A 113 59.63 19.34 17.64
N THR A 114 59.27 20.46 18.28
CA THR A 114 60.21 21.36 18.98
C THR A 114 59.92 21.35 20.48
N ILE A 115 60.96 21.20 21.31
CA ILE A 115 60.81 21.28 22.77
C ILE A 115 61.02 22.73 23.21
N GLU A 116 60.02 23.29 23.87
CA GLU A 116 60.08 24.60 24.51
C GLU A 116 60.14 24.44 26.03
N ASP A 117 60.88 25.31 26.73
CA ASP A 117 61.06 25.21 28.18
C ASP A 117 59.75 25.39 28.98
N SER A 118 58.78 26.13 28.42
CA SER A 118 57.48 26.42 29.05
C SER A 118 56.45 25.28 28.95
N ASN A 119 56.48 24.48 27.87
CA ASN A 119 55.59 23.33 27.65
C ASN A 119 56.35 22.09 27.14
N TRP A 120 57.40 21.71 27.88
CA TRP A 120 58.25 20.60 27.47
C TRP A 120 57.55 19.23 27.59
N ARG A 121 56.58 19.06 28.50
CA ARG A 121 56.01 17.75 28.86
C ARG A 121 55.38 17.01 27.68
N PHE A 122 54.58 17.72 26.90
CA PHE A 122 53.93 17.16 25.72
C PHE A 122 54.95 16.84 24.62
N ASN A 123 55.73 17.86 24.22
CA ASN A 123 56.67 17.76 23.10
C ASN A 123 57.81 16.77 23.36
N PHE A 124 58.30 16.68 24.61
CA PHE A 124 59.33 15.72 25.01
C PHE A 124 58.85 14.28 24.83
N LEU A 125 57.71 13.93 25.42
CA LEU A 125 57.17 12.56 25.34
C LEU A 125 56.77 12.20 23.90
N LYS A 126 56.13 13.14 23.18
CA LYS A 126 55.77 12.95 21.77
C LYS A 126 57.01 12.71 20.91
N LEU A 127 58.06 13.54 21.07
CA LEU A 127 59.31 13.37 20.35
C LEU A 127 59.90 11.99 20.60
N ARG A 128 59.99 11.55 21.87
CA ARG A 128 60.54 10.23 22.21
C ARG A 128 59.76 9.09 21.57
N VAL A 129 58.43 9.14 21.64
CA VAL A 129 57.56 8.11 21.04
C VAL A 129 57.75 8.07 19.53
N LEU A 130 57.79 9.22 18.86
CA LEU A 130 58.03 9.29 17.40
C LEU A 130 59.41 8.74 17.04
N THR A 131 60.47 9.12 17.76
CA THR A 131 61.82 8.62 17.53
C THR A 131 61.87 7.09 17.62
N CYS A 132 61.31 6.50 18.68
CA CYS A 132 61.34 5.04 18.85
C CYS A 132 60.42 4.31 17.86
N ASN A 133 59.31 4.93 17.44
CA ASN A 133 58.41 4.32 16.46
C ASN A 133 59.09 4.13 15.10
N THR A 134 60.06 4.97 14.73
CA THR A 134 60.87 4.74 13.51
C THR A 134 61.71 3.46 13.56
N ALA A 135 62.09 3.00 14.76
CA ALA A 135 62.90 1.80 14.95
C ALA A 135 62.06 0.54 15.18
N VAL A 136 60.98 0.64 15.97
CA VAL A 136 60.17 -0.52 16.40
C VAL A 136 58.94 -0.76 15.51
N GLY A 137 58.44 0.27 14.84
CA GLY A 137 57.23 0.21 13.99
C GLY A 137 55.90 0.04 14.75
N ASP A 138 55.90 -0.54 15.95
CA ASP A 138 54.71 -0.65 16.81
C ASP A 138 54.39 0.69 17.48
N PRO A 139 53.22 1.32 17.19
CA PRO A 139 52.80 2.55 17.86
C PRO A 139 52.60 2.37 19.37
N MET A 140 52.30 1.16 19.83
CA MET A 140 51.96 0.86 21.22
C MET A 140 53.17 0.50 22.09
N PHE A 141 54.40 0.57 21.57
CA PHE A 141 55.62 0.18 22.28
C PHE A 141 55.76 0.86 23.65
N TYR A 142 55.44 2.16 23.74
CA TYR A 142 55.52 2.94 24.99
C TYR A 142 54.29 2.82 25.91
N LYS A 143 53.39 1.84 25.68
CA LYS A 143 52.16 1.66 26.47
C LYS A 143 52.41 1.52 27.97
N SER A 144 53.45 0.77 28.35
CA SER A 144 53.82 0.57 29.76
C SER A 144 54.18 1.87 30.48
N LEU A 145 54.68 2.87 29.76
CA LEU A 145 55.01 4.19 30.30
C LEU A 145 53.75 5.02 30.53
N TRP A 146 52.96 5.28 29.49
CA TRP A 146 51.84 6.23 29.60
C TRP A 146 50.66 5.70 30.41
N CYS A 147 50.53 4.38 30.59
CA CYS A 147 49.58 3.80 31.55
C CYS A 147 49.90 4.15 33.02
N ARG A 148 51.10 4.66 33.32
CA ARG A 148 51.53 5.06 34.67
C ARG A 148 51.57 6.58 34.87
N LEU A 149 51.29 7.36 33.83
CA LEU A 149 51.32 8.82 33.90
C LEU A 149 50.03 9.37 34.54
N SER A 150 50.18 10.43 35.33
CA SER A 150 49.06 11.15 35.93
C SER A 150 48.30 11.96 34.88
N VAL A 151 46.98 11.82 34.81
CA VAL A 151 46.13 12.54 33.83
C VAL A 151 46.28 14.05 33.98
N ASP A 152 46.23 14.56 35.21
CA ASP A 152 46.31 16.01 35.49
C ASP A 152 47.62 16.66 35.02
N LYS A 153 48.72 15.90 34.95
CA LYS A 153 50.05 16.44 34.58
C LYS A 153 50.36 16.31 33.09
N TYR A 154 49.75 15.34 32.41
CA TYR A 154 50.09 14.94 31.04
C TYR A 154 48.86 14.87 30.13
N GLN A 155 47.84 15.68 30.40
CA GLN A 155 46.55 15.65 29.70
C GLN A 155 46.70 15.76 28.17
N GLU A 156 47.45 16.74 27.66
CA GLU A 156 47.66 16.93 26.22
C GLU A 156 48.32 15.71 25.55
N PHE A 157 49.32 15.12 26.21
CA PHE A 157 50.00 13.92 25.72
C PHE A 157 49.07 12.71 25.72
N LEU A 158 48.30 12.50 26.79
CA LEU A 158 47.36 11.39 26.89
C LEU A 158 46.19 11.54 25.93
N ALA A 159 45.77 12.77 25.62
CA ALA A 159 44.80 13.08 24.58
C ALA A 159 45.35 12.68 23.21
N TRP A 160 46.59 13.05 22.88
CA TRP A 160 47.26 12.62 21.64
C TRP A 160 47.43 11.09 21.56
N VAL A 161 47.84 10.44 22.65
CA VAL A 161 47.91 8.97 22.70
C VAL A 161 46.55 8.34 22.43
N THR A 162 45.49 8.91 23.00
CA THR A 162 44.14 8.36 22.86
C THR A 162 43.51 8.65 21.50
N GLY A 163 43.81 9.78 20.88
CA GLY A 163 43.26 10.17 19.59
C GLY A 163 44.07 9.79 18.35
N ILE A 164 45.38 9.53 18.50
CA ILE A 164 46.28 9.22 17.39
C ILE A 164 46.90 7.84 17.57
N VAL A 165 47.65 7.63 18.66
CA VAL A 165 48.50 6.44 18.83
C VAL A 165 47.67 5.16 19.02
N LYS A 166 46.64 5.20 19.88
CA LYS A 166 45.76 4.04 20.13
C LYS A 166 44.91 3.70 18.89
N PRO A 167 44.24 4.65 18.21
CA PRO A 167 43.55 4.39 16.94
C PRO A 167 44.45 3.76 15.89
N LEU A 168 45.65 4.32 15.68
CA LEU A 168 46.62 3.75 14.75
C LEU A 168 47.08 2.35 15.17
N GLY A 169 47.36 2.14 16.46
CA GLY A 169 47.74 0.83 16.98
C GLY A 169 46.66 -0.23 16.79
N HIS A 170 45.39 0.14 16.97
CA HIS A 170 44.25 -0.74 16.70
C HIS A 170 44.11 -1.02 15.20
N PHE A 171 44.17 0.02 14.35
CA PHE A 171 44.12 -0.09 12.90
C PHE A 171 45.25 -0.98 12.35
N ASN A 172 46.50 -0.73 12.75
CA ASN A 172 47.67 -1.51 12.35
C ASN A 172 47.49 -2.99 12.68
N LYS A 173 47.03 -3.30 13.90
CA LYS A 173 46.79 -4.67 14.33
C LYS A 173 45.66 -5.36 13.55
N ARG A 174 44.55 -4.65 13.33
CA ARG A 174 43.38 -5.17 12.61
C ARG A 174 43.68 -5.43 11.14
N CYS A 175 44.30 -4.46 10.47
CA CYS A 175 44.63 -4.51 9.05
C CYS A 175 45.95 -5.25 8.76
N ARG A 176 46.70 -5.66 9.79
CA ARG A 176 48.05 -6.26 9.68
C ARG A 176 49.03 -5.39 8.88
N VAL A 177 48.97 -4.08 9.12
CA VAL A 177 49.87 -3.09 8.52
C VAL A 177 50.76 -2.47 9.60
N SER A 178 51.88 -1.89 9.18
CA SER A 178 52.87 -1.26 10.07
C SER A 178 53.08 0.20 9.69
N MET A 179 51.99 0.98 9.66
CA MET A 179 52.08 2.42 9.40
C MET A 179 52.70 3.14 10.60
N LEU A 180 53.65 4.03 10.33
CA LEU A 180 54.30 4.84 11.35
C LEU A 180 53.38 5.95 11.84
N ILE A 181 53.56 6.37 13.09
CA ILE A 181 52.80 7.47 13.69
C ILE A 181 52.99 8.76 12.89
N SER A 182 54.21 9.04 12.43
CA SER A 182 54.52 10.22 11.61
C SER A 182 53.70 10.26 10.32
N ASP A 183 53.59 9.10 9.66
CA ASP A 183 52.91 8.99 8.36
C ASP A 183 51.40 9.19 8.56
N PHE A 184 50.84 8.53 9.56
CA PHE A 184 49.43 8.69 9.94
C PHE A 184 49.06 10.14 10.30
N GLN A 185 49.94 10.85 11.02
CA GLN A 185 49.72 12.25 11.37
C GLN A 185 49.91 13.22 10.19
N SER A 186 50.65 12.82 9.16
CA SER A 186 50.82 13.63 7.95
C SER A 186 49.62 13.55 7.01
N CYS A 187 48.82 12.48 7.12
CA CYS A 187 47.57 12.34 6.40
C CYS A 187 46.55 13.40 6.86
N SER A 188 45.78 13.91 5.90
CA SER A 188 44.60 14.70 6.19
C SER A 188 43.53 13.85 6.89
N SER A 189 42.65 14.48 7.66
CA SER A 189 41.49 13.79 8.25
C SER A 189 40.62 13.09 7.19
N PHE A 190 40.58 13.62 5.97
CA PHE A 190 39.89 12.99 4.85
C PHE A 190 40.50 11.62 4.49
N GLU A 191 41.82 11.58 4.34
CA GLU A 191 42.55 10.35 4.02
C GLU A 191 42.48 9.33 5.14
N VAL A 192 42.62 9.78 6.41
CA VAL A 192 42.57 8.90 7.58
C VAL A 192 41.21 8.21 7.69
N LEU A 193 40.12 8.98 7.68
CA LEU A 193 38.77 8.44 7.80
C LEU A 193 38.41 7.57 6.59
N GLY A 194 38.79 7.99 5.37
CA GLY A 194 38.59 7.20 4.16
C GLY A 194 39.35 5.87 4.18
N MET A 195 40.59 5.86 4.66
CA MET A 195 41.40 4.64 4.82
C MET A 195 40.77 3.68 5.84
N ILE A 196 40.38 4.19 7.01
CA ILE A 196 39.74 3.38 8.06
C ILE A 196 38.42 2.79 7.54
N TRP A 197 37.57 3.60 6.91
CA TRP A 197 36.26 3.16 6.42
C TRP A 197 36.37 2.12 5.30
N LYS A 198 37.25 2.33 4.33
CA LYS A 198 37.47 1.36 3.23
C LYS A 198 37.96 0.01 3.74
N SER A 199 38.69 -0.01 4.87
CA SER A 199 39.22 -1.25 5.44
C SER A 199 38.16 -2.19 6.03
N ILE A 200 36.92 -1.71 6.24
CA ILE A 200 35.84 -2.49 6.88
C ILE A 200 34.67 -2.82 5.96
N ALA A 201 34.70 -2.43 4.69
CA ALA A 201 33.57 -2.48 3.76
C ALA A 201 32.88 -3.86 3.57
N THR A 202 33.51 -4.95 3.99
CA THR A 202 33.01 -6.33 3.86
C THR A 202 32.85 -7.08 5.20
N HIS A 203 32.99 -6.40 6.34
CA HIS A 203 33.06 -7.03 7.65
C HIS A 203 31.70 -7.07 8.37
N GLU A 204 31.62 -7.85 9.47
CA GLU A 204 30.43 -7.95 10.31
C GLU A 204 30.18 -6.68 11.15
N ILE A 205 28.94 -6.46 11.59
CA ILE A 205 28.51 -5.31 12.43
C ILE A 205 29.39 -5.15 13.69
N SER A 206 29.83 -6.26 14.29
CA SER A 206 30.73 -6.28 15.45
C SER A 206 32.06 -5.54 15.18
N THR A 207 32.56 -5.65 13.95
CA THR A 207 33.79 -4.99 13.50
C THR A 207 33.55 -3.49 13.32
N TYR A 208 32.41 -3.10 12.74
CA TYR A 208 32.03 -1.68 12.62
C TYR A 208 31.96 -1.00 13.98
N ARG A 209 31.31 -1.63 14.97
CA ARG A 209 31.21 -1.08 16.33
C ARG A 209 32.58 -0.92 16.98
N ALA A 210 33.46 -1.90 16.83
CA ALA A 210 34.83 -1.82 17.34
C ALA A 210 35.63 -0.69 16.68
N VAL A 211 35.55 -0.54 15.36
CA VAL A 211 36.24 0.54 14.62
C VAL A 211 35.69 1.91 14.99
N LEU A 212 34.37 2.05 15.11
CA LEU A 212 33.75 3.29 15.57
C LEU A 212 34.26 3.68 16.97
N THR A 213 34.28 2.73 17.90
CA THR A 213 34.62 2.96 19.31
C THR A 213 36.11 3.22 19.52
N TYR A 214 37.00 2.47 18.86
CA TYR A 214 38.43 2.47 19.16
C TYR A 214 39.30 3.19 18.12
N GLU A 215 38.78 3.45 16.92
CA GLU A 215 39.53 4.14 15.85
C GLU A 215 38.91 5.50 15.51
N ILE A 216 37.66 5.52 15.03
CA ILE A 216 37.03 6.74 14.49
C ILE A 216 36.71 7.75 15.60
N MET A 217 35.96 7.36 16.63
CA MET A 217 35.54 8.31 17.67
C MET A 217 36.71 8.95 18.43
N PRO A 218 37.73 8.20 18.88
CA PRO A 218 38.87 8.83 19.54
C PRO A 218 39.63 9.78 18.61
N TYR A 219 39.75 9.45 17.31
CA TYR A 219 40.37 10.33 16.33
C TYR A 219 39.56 11.62 16.10
N LEU A 220 38.24 11.51 15.94
CA LEU A 220 37.34 12.66 15.78
C LEU A 220 37.35 13.57 17.01
N ASN A 221 37.28 12.99 18.22
CA ASN A 221 37.36 13.73 19.48
C ASN A 221 38.67 14.52 19.62
N TYR A 222 39.78 14.00 19.10
CA TYR A 222 41.08 14.67 19.18
C TYR A 222 41.28 15.72 18.06
N THR A 223 40.83 15.43 16.83
CA THR A 223 41.03 16.30 15.67
C THR A 223 39.89 17.29 15.43
N ASN A 224 38.78 17.15 16.15
CA ASN A 224 37.54 17.90 15.94
C ASN A 224 37.04 17.89 14.48
N SER A 225 37.27 16.78 13.76
CA SER A 225 36.98 16.65 12.31
C SER A 225 35.62 16.00 12.02
N PHE A 226 34.60 16.31 12.81
CA PHE A 226 33.29 15.65 12.73
C PHE A 226 32.53 15.92 11.43
N ASP A 227 32.71 17.09 10.80
CA ASP A 227 32.09 17.39 9.51
C ASP A 227 32.61 16.47 8.39
N ILE A 228 33.91 16.17 8.41
CA ILE A 228 34.55 15.26 7.45
C ILE A 228 34.01 13.84 7.63
N PHE A 229 33.63 13.45 8.84
CA PHE A 229 32.97 12.16 9.09
C PHE A 229 31.61 12.07 8.39
N LEU A 230 30.78 13.11 8.43
CA LEU A 230 29.51 13.11 7.68
C LEU A 230 29.76 13.04 6.18
N GLU A 231 30.74 13.79 5.68
CA GLU A 231 31.05 13.86 4.25
C GLU A 231 31.56 12.53 3.70
N ILE A 232 32.45 11.83 4.41
CA ILE A 232 33.12 10.64 3.87
C ILE A 232 32.46 9.34 4.29
N ILE A 233 31.92 9.27 5.50
CA ILE A 233 31.45 8.02 6.10
C ILE A 233 29.93 8.02 6.14
N PHE A 234 29.33 8.98 6.84
CA PHE A 234 27.90 8.96 7.15
C PHE A 234 27.07 9.80 6.17
N ASN A 235 27.02 9.36 4.92
CA ASN A 235 26.33 10.03 3.82
C ASN A 235 25.38 9.09 3.03
N GLN A 236 24.64 9.67 2.09
CA GLN A 236 23.68 8.95 1.24
C GLN A 236 24.35 7.94 0.29
N GLU A 237 25.60 8.15 -0.12
CA GLU A 237 26.31 7.26 -1.05
C GLU A 237 26.76 5.97 -0.36
N ASN A 238 27.25 6.06 0.88
CA ASN A 238 27.70 4.91 1.66
C ASN A 238 26.56 4.15 2.33
N PHE A 239 25.40 4.79 2.50
CA PHE A 239 24.21 4.20 3.11
C PHE A 239 23.03 4.18 2.12
N PRO A 240 23.10 3.38 1.03
CA PRO A 240 22.01 3.22 0.08
C PRO A 240 20.81 2.45 0.65
N LEU A 241 20.97 1.78 1.80
CA LEU A 241 19.94 1.01 2.50
C LEU A 241 19.36 -0.14 1.65
N ASP A 242 20.14 -0.66 0.71
CA ASP A 242 19.78 -1.69 -0.26
C ASP A 242 20.04 -3.13 0.22
N SER A 243 20.65 -3.27 1.39
CA SER A 243 20.96 -4.56 2.01
C SER A 243 20.75 -4.48 3.52
N LEU A 244 20.33 -5.61 4.11
CA LEU A 244 20.10 -5.72 5.55
C LEU A 244 21.36 -5.39 6.37
N SER A 245 22.54 -5.76 5.87
CA SER A 245 23.82 -5.42 6.50
C SER A 245 24.05 -3.91 6.52
N ASN A 246 23.91 -3.23 5.37
CA ASN A 246 24.08 -1.79 5.26
C ASN A 246 23.08 -1.04 6.16
N TYR A 247 21.81 -1.46 6.16
CA TYR A 247 20.78 -0.89 7.02
C TYR A 247 21.09 -1.08 8.51
N ASN A 248 21.52 -2.27 8.94
CA ASN A 248 21.86 -2.51 10.34
C ASN A 248 23.07 -1.70 10.81
N ILE A 249 24.06 -1.47 9.93
CA ILE A 249 25.20 -0.59 10.23
C ILE A 249 24.73 0.86 10.36
N TYR A 250 23.89 1.33 9.42
CA TYR A 250 23.25 2.65 9.50
C TYR A 250 22.50 2.81 10.83
N LYS A 251 21.61 1.87 11.16
CA LYS A 251 20.81 1.87 12.39
C LYS A 251 21.69 1.91 13.64
N MET A 252 22.75 1.11 13.67
CA MET A 252 23.70 1.09 14.80
C MET A 252 24.39 2.44 14.96
N ILE A 253 24.90 3.04 13.88
CA ILE A 253 25.57 4.34 13.93
C ILE A 253 24.58 5.44 14.34
N SER A 254 23.38 5.47 13.74
CA SER A 254 22.34 6.45 14.04
C SER A 254 21.95 6.46 15.52
N LEU A 255 21.83 5.28 16.15
CA LEU A 255 21.37 5.16 17.53
C LEU A 255 22.50 5.28 18.57
N GLU A 256 23.67 4.69 18.31
CA GLU A 256 24.77 4.66 19.29
C GLU A 256 25.59 5.97 19.31
N MET A 257 25.69 6.69 18.19
CA MET A 257 26.50 7.92 18.12
C MET A 257 25.92 9.10 18.88
N LEU A 258 24.59 9.16 19.03
CA LEU A 258 23.91 10.30 19.66
C LEU A 258 24.38 10.57 21.10
N GLY A 259 24.80 9.52 21.83
CA GLY A 259 25.33 9.65 23.19
C GLY A 259 26.82 9.98 23.27
N LEU A 260 27.54 9.97 22.14
CA LEU A 260 29.00 10.11 22.09
C LEU A 260 29.48 11.43 21.48
N ILE A 261 28.59 12.17 20.83
CA ILE A 261 28.91 13.43 20.12
C ILE A 261 28.57 14.66 20.96
N SER A 262 29.24 15.78 20.68
CA SER A 262 28.92 17.06 21.31
C SER A 262 27.58 17.62 20.80
N GLU A 263 26.90 18.42 21.63
CA GLU A 263 25.63 19.07 21.25
C GLU A 263 25.77 19.97 20.00
N ASP A 264 26.92 20.62 19.83
CA ASP A 264 27.21 21.49 18.66
C ASP A 264 27.25 20.72 17.33
N PHE A 265 27.60 19.43 17.37
CA PHE A 265 27.63 18.57 16.19
C PHE A 265 26.34 17.75 16.04
N ARG A 266 25.65 17.49 17.16
CA ARG A 266 24.46 16.65 17.23
C ARG A 266 23.39 17.02 16.22
N SER A 267 23.03 18.29 16.11
CA SER A 267 22.00 18.74 15.15
C SER A 267 22.35 18.43 13.69
N ARG A 268 23.63 18.56 13.32
CA ARG A 268 24.11 18.23 11.96
C ARG A 268 24.10 16.73 11.70
N PHE A 269 24.51 15.94 12.69
CA PHE A 269 24.45 14.48 12.62
C PHE A 269 23.01 13.99 12.49
N GLU A 270 22.11 14.48 13.35
CA GLU A 270 20.68 14.20 13.33
C GLU A 270 20.03 14.56 11.98
N HIS A 271 20.34 15.73 11.42
CA HIS A 271 19.92 16.09 10.06
C HIS A 271 20.40 15.07 9.01
N GLN A 272 21.64 14.60 9.13
CA GLN A 272 22.20 13.62 8.20
C GLN A 272 21.54 12.23 8.36
N VAL A 273 21.23 11.79 9.58
CA VAL A 273 20.46 10.56 9.87
C VAL A 273 19.14 10.60 9.11
N VAL A 274 18.35 11.66 9.31
CA VAL A 274 17.03 11.81 8.71
C VAL A 274 17.13 11.95 7.19
N SER A 275 18.13 12.69 6.69
CA SER A 275 18.34 12.87 5.25
C SER A 275 18.66 11.56 4.52
N ILE A 276 19.46 10.67 5.12
CA ILE A 276 19.74 9.34 4.54
C ILE A 276 18.45 8.51 4.49
N LEU A 277 17.68 8.47 5.58
CA LEU A 277 16.42 7.71 5.63
C LEU A 277 15.40 8.24 4.61
N TYR A 278 15.28 9.56 4.47
CA TYR A 278 14.33 10.19 3.57
C TYR A 278 14.68 9.96 2.08
N GLU A 279 15.95 10.04 1.70
CA GLU A 279 16.38 9.87 0.31
C GLU A 279 16.44 8.39 -0.10
N ASN A 280 16.98 7.53 0.77
CA ASN A 280 17.28 6.14 0.44
C ASN A 280 16.29 5.14 1.07
N GLY A 281 15.34 5.58 1.89
CA GLY A 281 14.38 4.71 2.59
C GLY A 281 13.54 3.84 1.66
N ARG A 282 13.35 4.26 0.40
CA ARG A 282 12.71 3.42 -0.63
C ARG A 282 13.39 2.06 -0.80
N SER A 283 14.71 1.99 -0.68
CA SER A 283 15.47 0.75 -0.82
C SER A 283 15.07 -0.30 0.23
N LEU A 284 14.64 0.14 1.42
CA LEU A 284 14.19 -0.74 2.50
C LEU A 284 12.97 -1.57 2.10
N THR A 285 12.14 -1.08 1.18
CA THR A 285 10.96 -1.82 0.67
C THR A 285 11.31 -3.12 -0.07
N SER A 286 12.56 -3.25 -0.53
CA SER A 286 13.05 -4.45 -1.20
C SER A 286 13.58 -5.52 -0.23
N LEU A 287 13.80 -5.15 1.04
CA LEU A 287 14.32 -6.04 2.06
C LEU A 287 13.16 -6.86 2.66
N GLN A 288 13.35 -8.18 2.72
CA GLN A 288 12.40 -9.09 3.35
C GLN A 288 12.54 -9.02 4.88
N ASP A 289 11.45 -9.31 5.60
CA ASP A 289 11.40 -9.47 7.06
C ASP A 289 11.63 -8.19 7.91
N LEU A 290 11.48 -6.99 7.32
CA LEU A 290 11.47 -5.74 8.07
C LEU A 290 10.06 -5.19 8.21
N ASP A 291 9.66 -4.86 9.44
CA ASP A 291 8.52 -4.00 9.70
C ASP A 291 8.96 -2.55 9.49
N LEU A 292 8.70 -2.02 8.29
CA LEU A 292 9.16 -0.69 7.92
C LEU A 292 8.55 0.40 8.79
N PHE A 293 7.34 0.20 9.31
CA PHE A 293 6.71 1.17 10.21
C PHE A 293 7.51 1.29 11.50
N ASP A 294 7.76 0.17 12.18
CA ASP A 294 8.50 0.14 13.44
C ASP A 294 9.94 0.65 13.25
N GLU A 295 10.57 0.28 12.14
CA GLU A 295 11.95 0.66 11.84
C GLU A 295 12.11 2.16 11.54
N HIS A 296 11.20 2.77 10.78
CA HIS A 296 11.21 4.22 10.58
C HIS A 296 10.92 4.95 11.89
N HIS A 297 9.92 4.50 12.66
CA HIS A 297 9.56 5.12 13.94
C HIS A 297 10.73 5.05 14.95
N LEU A 298 11.45 3.94 15.01
CA LEU A 298 12.62 3.78 15.89
C LEU A 298 13.72 4.78 15.58
N ILE A 299 14.04 5.01 14.30
CA ILE A 299 15.05 5.98 13.90
C ILE A 299 14.56 7.41 14.12
N LEU A 300 13.35 7.74 13.69
CA LEU A 300 12.80 9.10 13.80
C LEU A 300 12.63 9.54 15.26
N SER A 301 12.17 8.65 16.14
CA SER A 301 12.03 8.93 17.58
C SER A 301 13.36 9.12 18.32
N SER A 302 14.50 8.76 17.70
CA SER A 302 15.82 9.00 18.26
C SER A 302 16.36 10.41 18.00
N VAL A 303 15.69 11.18 17.12
CA VAL A 303 16.11 12.51 16.65
C VAL A 303 15.18 13.59 17.21
N LYS A 304 15.67 14.83 17.35
CA LYS A 304 14.85 15.98 17.76
C LYS A 304 13.81 16.34 16.69
N ASP A 305 12.59 16.69 17.13
CA ASP A 305 11.45 16.97 16.25
C ASP A 305 11.64 18.18 15.33
N ASP A 306 12.48 19.15 15.72
CA ASP A 306 12.71 20.43 15.04
C ASP A 306 13.73 20.34 13.89
N ILE A 307 14.31 19.17 13.64
CA ILE A 307 15.22 18.95 12.52
C ILE A 307 14.45 18.99 11.20
N VAL A 308 14.86 19.90 10.31
CA VAL A 308 14.22 20.12 9.01
C VAL A 308 15.14 19.67 7.88
N ILE A 309 14.64 18.81 6.98
CA ILE A 309 15.37 18.38 5.78
C ILE A 309 15.15 19.32 4.58
N LYS A 310 15.89 19.12 3.47
CA LYS A 310 15.89 19.97 2.27
C LYS A 310 14.50 20.32 1.69
N ASP A 311 13.49 19.46 1.90
CA ASP A 311 12.12 19.65 1.43
C ASP A 311 11.21 20.40 2.45
N GLN A 312 11.81 21.07 3.44
CA GLN A 312 11.12 21.76 4.54
C GLN A 312 10.17 20.86 5.35
N VAL A 313 10.49 19.57 5.43
CA VAL A 313 9.74 18.62 6.25
C VAL A 313 10.48 18.42 7.56
N ASP A 314 9.77 18.56 8.67
CA ASP A 314 10.31 18.28 10.00
C ASP A 314 10.12 16.81 10.40
N VAL A 315 10.86 16.37 11.43
CA VAL A 315 10.81 14.98 11.91
C VAL A 315 9.42 14.62 12.44
N SER A 316 8.69 15.58 13.02
CA SER A 316 7.32 15.37 13.49
C SER A 316 6.39 14.95 12.35
N THR A 317 6.50 15.60 11.20
CA THR A 317 5.73 15.32 9.98
C THR A 317 6.14 13.96 9.39
N LEU A 318 7.44 13.65 9.37
CA LEU A 318 7.92 12.34 8.90
C LEU A 318 7.45 11.19 9.79
N THR A 319 7.35 11.42 11.10
CA THR A 319 6.82 10.43 12.04
C THR A 319 5.35 10.17 11.75
N GLN A 320 4.56 11.22 11.52
CA GLN A 320 3.17 11.06 11.12
C GLN A 320 3.02 10.38 9.73
N TYR A 321 3.94 10.61 8.78
CA TYR A 321 3.97 9.84 7.53
C TYR A 321 4.23 8.35 7.78
N SER A 322 5.13 8.02 8.71
CA SER A 322 5.40 6.63 9.13
C SER A 322 4.12 5.96 9.61
N ASP A 323 3.37 6.62 10.51
CA ASP A 323 2.10 6.12 11.07
C ASP A 323 1.04 5.77 10.02
N GLN A 324 1.12 6.39 8.84
CA GLN A 324 0.15 6.21 7.76
C GLN A 324 0.63 5.25 6.65
N MET A 325 1.88 4.76 6.69
CA MET A 325 2.46 3.91 5.64
C MET A 325 1.62 2.67 5.36
N ASP A 326 1.20 1.96 6.41
CA ASP A 326 0.39 0.74 6.31
C ASP A 326 -0.99 1.00 5.71
N LEU A 327 -1.58 2.15 6.04
CA LEU A 327 -2.89 2.56 5.54
C LEU A 327 -2.81 2.94 4.07
N LEU A 328 -1.80 3.73 3.68
CA LEU A 328 -1.58 4.18 2.31
C LEU A 328 -1.00 3.09 1.40
N ARG A 329 -0.38 2.05 1.97
CA ARG A 329 0.49 1.10 1.26
C ARG A 329 1.64 1.79 0.51
N ILE A 330 2.10 2.92 1.03
CA ILE A 330 3.26 3.65 0.54
C ILE A 330 4.31 3.58 1.64
N PHE A 331 5.36 2.80 1.40
CA PHE A 331 6.41 2.52 2.40
C PHE A 331 7.66 3.40 2.21
N ASN A 332 7.49 4.57 1.58
CA ASN A 332 8.55 5.52 1.31
C ASN A 332 8.09 6.92 1.72
N LEU A 333 8.77 7.53 2.70
CA LEU A 333 8.46 8.86 3.21
C LEU A 333 8.43 9.93 2.11
N LYS A 334 9.37 9.85 1.15
CA LYS A 334 9.47 10.80 0.04
C LYS A 334 8.29 10.72 -0.91
N ASP A 335 7.73 9.52 -1.13
CA ASP A 335 6.56 9.36 -1.99
C ASP A 335 5.26 9.78 -1.27
N ILE A 336 5.18 9.63 0.05
CA ILE A 336 4.09 10.22 0.86
C ILE A 336 4.16 11.75 0.78
N LYS A 337 5.35 12.34 0.93
CA LYS A 337 5.55 13.79 0.78
C LYS A 337 5.11 14.27 -0.60
N LYS A 338 5.50 13.59 -1.69
CA LYS A 338 5.01 13.91 -3.04
C LYS A 338 3.48 13.86 -3.13
N LEU A 339 2.85 12.85 -2.54
CA LEU A 339 1.38 12.75 -2.51
C LEU A 339 0.74 13.97 -1.85
N THR A 340 1.33 14.49 -0.76
CA THR A 340 0.81 15.69 -0.08
C THR A 340 0.84 16.94 -0.96
N GLU A 341 1.80 17.00 -1.89
CA GLU A 341 1.98 18.13 -2.82
C GLU A 341 1.29 17.91 -4.18
N ASP A 342 0.87 16.69 -4.47
CA ASP A 342 0.27 16.30 -5.75
C ASP A 342 -1.10 16.96 -5.98
N THR A 343 -1.59 16.89 -7.21
CA THR A 343 -2.89 17.41 -7.62
C THR A 343 -4.05 16.82 -6.81
N GLU A 344 -5.15 17.57 -6.69
CA GLU A 344 -6.39 17.12 -6.06
C GLU A 344 -6.88 15.78 -6.65
N LEU A 345 -6.74 15.61 -7.97
CA LEU A 345 -7.15 14.39 -8.68
C LEU A 345 -6.31 13.17 -8.26
N ALA A 346 -5.00 13.32 -8.12
CA ALA A 346 -4.11 12.26 -7.65
C ALA A 346 -4.40 11.87 -6.20
N GLN A 347 -4.56 12.87 -5.32
CA GLN A 347 -4.96 12.66 -3.93
C GLN A 347 -6.31 11.94 -3.83
N ARG A 348 -7.30 12.36 -4.62
CA ARG A 348 -8.62 11.71 -4.69
C ARG A 348 -8.53 10.24 -5.12
N SER A 349 -7.73 9.95 -6.14
CA SER A 349 -7.53 8.58 -6.64
C SER A 349 -6.87 7.68 -5.59
N CYS A 350 -5.82 8.19 -4.94
CA CYS A 350 -5.11 7.49 -3.87
C CYS A 350 -6.00 7.26 -2.64
N PHE A 351 -6.75 8.29 -2.21
CA PHE A 351 -7.68 8.19 -1.09
C PHE A 351 -8.80 7.18 -1.36
N SER A 352 -9.39 7.20 -2.57
CA SER A 352 -10.39 6.20 -2.98
C SER A 352 -9.80 4.78 -2.95
N THR A 353 -8.59 4.60 -3.47
CA THR A 353 -7.90 3.29 -3.45
C THR A 353 -7.67 2.80 -2.01
N THR A 354 -7.21 3.69 -1.13
CA THR A 354 -7.02 3.43 0.30
C THR A 354 -8.32 2.98 0.96
N CYS A 355 -9.42 3.72 0.74
CA CYS A 355 -10.75 3.36 1.24
C CYS A 355 -11.16 1.96 0.77
N LYS A 356 -11.01 1.67 -0.53
CA LYS A 356 -11.38 0.36 -1.11
C LYS A 356 -10.55 -0.78 -0.53
N GLN A 357 -9.27 -0.58 -0.23
CA GLN A 357 -8.42 -1.60 0.38
C GLN A 357 -8.77 -1.85 1.86
N LEU A 358 -9.05 -0.81 2.63
CA LEU A 358 -9.50 -0.94 4.01
C LEU A 358 -10.82 -1.71 4.11
N LEU A 359 -11.74 -1.46 3.18
CA LEU A 359 -13.03 -2.17 3.10
C LEU A 359 -12.91 -3.64 2.67
N ARG A 360 -11.86 -4.01 1.92
CA ARG A 360 -11.57 -5.41 1.58
C ARG A 360 -11.02 -6.21 2.75
N SER A 361 -10.25 -5.57 3.62
CA SER A 361 -9.46 -6.25 4.66
C SER A 361 -10.21 -6.43 5.98
N ASN A 362 -11.32 -5.72 6.24
CA ASN A 362 -12.04 -5.80 7.53
C ASN A 362 -13.56 -5.58 7.40
N VAL A 363 -14.34 -6.28 8.24
CA VAL A 363 -15.81 -6.11 8.41
C VAL A 363 -16.14 -5.43 9.75
N SER A 364 -15.25 -4.59 10.30
CA SER A 364 -15.34 -4.09 11.69
C SER A 364 -15.46 -2.57 11.79
N TYR A 365 -16.09 -2.10 12.89
CA TYR A 365 -16.12 -0.71 13.37
C TYR A 365 -14.75 0.00 13.35
N LYS A 366 -13.65 -0.74 13.52
CA LYS A 366 -12.28 -0.21 13.40
C LYS A 366 -11.97 0.44 12.05
N VAL A 367 -12.70 0.09 10.99
CA VAL A 367 -12.56 0.72 9.67
C VAL A 367 -13.06 2.16 9.69
N LEU A 368 -14.17 2.44 10.38
CA LEU A 368 -14.71 3.80 10.48
C LEU A 368 -13.81 4.71 11.31
N GLU A 369 -13.19 4.19 12.36
CA GLU A 369 -12.19 4.92 13.16
C GLU A 369 -10.96 5.31 12.32
N LYS A 370 -10.42 4.34 11.56
CA LYS A 370 -9.30 4.57 10.63
C LYS A 370 -9.65 5.48 9.45
N LEU A 371 -10.89 5.47 8.97
CA LEU A 371 -11.34 6.43 7.95
C LEU A 371 -11.56 7.81 8.56
N GLY A 372 -12.02 7.86 9.82
CA GLY A 372 -12.20 9.08 10.59
C GLY A 372 -10.90 9.84 10.85
N SER A 373 -9.74 9.17 10.93
CA SER A 373 -8.45 9.87 11.09
C SER A 373 -8.09 10.74 9.87
N PHE A 374 -8.60 10.42 8.67
CA PHE A 374 -8.40 11.25 7.48
C PHE A 374 -9.42 12.41 7.37
N MET A 375 -10.44 12.44 8.23
CA MET A 375 -11.53 13.43 8.18
C MET A 375 -11.17 14.74 8.88
N GLN A 376 -10.36 14.70 9.93
CA GLN A 376 -10.00 15.87 10.74
C GLN A 376 -8.47 16.05 10.76
N ASN A 377 -7.98 17.24 10.41
CA ASN A 377 -6.56 17.62 10.42
C ASN A 377 -5.62 16.71 9.61
N ASP A 378 -6.12 16.21 8.48
CA ASP A 378 -5.33 15.39 7.57
C ASP A 378 -4.41 16.26 6.71
N PHE A 379 -3.12 16.14 6.99
CA PHE A 379 -2.03 16.84 6.31
C PHE A 379 -1.57 16.10 5.04
N ILE A 380 -1.99 14.84 4.83
CA ILE A 380 -1.63 14.04 3.65
C ILE A 380 -2.58 14.35 2.49
N PHE A 381 -3.89 14.27 2.73
CA PHE A 381 -4.90 14.64 1.73
C PHE A 381 -5.43 16.05 1.96
N GLY A 382 -4.52 17.01 2.15
CA GLY A 382 -4.86 18.39 2.48
C GLY A 382 -5.58 19.17 1.37
N LYS A 383 -5.55 18.69 0.12
CA LYS A 383 -6.28 19.33 -1.00
C LYS A 383 -7.72 18.82 -1.15
N LEU A 384 -8.09 17.76 -0.44
CA LEU A 384 -9.47 17.25 -0.43
C LEU A 384 -10.21 17.89 0.74
N ASP A 385 -11.32 18.57 0.45
CA ASP A 385 -12.20 19.05 1.51
C ASP A 385 -12.91 17.89 2.22
N SER A 386 -13.41 18.12 3.44
CA SER A 386 -14.09 17.08 4.21
C SER A 386 -15.29 16.51 3.46
N LYS A 387 -16.02 17.34 2.70
CA LYS A 387 -17.21 16.93 1.94
C LYS A 387 -16.88 15.97 0.79
N LEU A 388 -15.77 16.19 0.09
CA LEU A 388 -15.31 15.30 -0.97
C LEU A 388 -14.79 13.97 -0.39
N LYS A 389 -14.08 14.01 0.74
CA LYS A 389 -13.67 12.78 1.46
C LYS A 389 -14.88 11.95 1.88
N GLU A 390 -15.90 12.60 2.45
CA GLU A 390 -17.18 11.99 2.79
C GLU A 390 -17.84 11.31 1.60
N LEU A 391 -17.91 12.00 0.46
CA LEU A 391 -18.48 11.44 -0.77
C LEU A 391 -17.69 10.22 -1.26
N ILE A 392 -16.35 10.27 -1.24
CA ILE A 392 -15.50 9.14 -1.64
C ILE A 392 -15.71 7.92 -0.74
N ILE A 393 -15.85 8.14 0.57
CA ILE A 393 -16.14 7.07 1.54
C ILE A 393 -17.51 6.46 1.25
N VAL A 394 -18.54 7.29 1.04
CA VAL A 394 -19.89 6.83 0.69
C VAL A 394 -19.89 6.01 -0.60
N GLU A 395 -19.27 6.52 -1.68
CA GLU A 395 -19.15 5.80 -2.95
C GLU A 395 -18.42 4.46 -2.77
N SER A 396 -17.36 4.43 -1.95
CA SER A 396 -16.61 3.20 -1.67
C SER A 396 -17.46 2.20 -0.86
N LEU A 397 -18.24 2.65 0.12
CA LEU A 397 -19.14 1.78 0.90
C LEU A 397 -20.26 1.19 0.03
N LEU A 398 -20.80 2.01 -0.89
CA LEU A 398 -21.80 1.57 -1.87
C LEU A 398 -21.21 0.56 -2.87
N ASP A 399 -20.00 0.79 -3.40
CA ASP A 399 -19.27 -0.14 -4.29
C ASP A 399 -19.12 -1.54 -3.66
N PHE A 400 -18.87 -1.62 -2.35
CA PHE A 400 -18.71 -2.89 -1.63
C PHE A 400 -20.00 -3.45 -1.02
N GLY A 401 -21.15 -2.79 -1.21
CA GLY A 401 -22.43 -3.20 -0.64
C GLY A 401 -22.45 -3.23 0.89
N LYS A 402 -21.65 -2.40 1.56
CA LYS A 402 -21.52 -2.35 3.03
C LYS A 402 -22.55 -1.41 3.66
N PHE A 403 -23.83 -1.70 3.45
CA PHE A 403 -24.95 -0.85 3.89
C PHE A 403 -25.00 -0.62 5.41
N ASP A 404 -24.68 -1.64 6.21
CA ASP A 404 -24.73 -1.53 7.69
C ASP A 404 -23.70 -0.50 8.21
N VAL A 405 -22.54 -0.40 7.55
CA VAL A 405 -21.48 0.56 7.86
C VAL A 405 -21.83 1.94 7.28
N LEU A 406 -22.48 1.98 6.11
CA LEU A 406 -22.94 3.20 5.47
C LEU A 406 -23.98 3.93 6.34
N GLU A 407 -24.96 3.24 6.90
CA GLU A 407 -25.96 3.85 7.79
C GLU A 407 -25.32 4.47 9.03
N GLN A 408 -24.37 3.77 9.64
CA GLN A 408 -23.60 4.29 10.79
C GLN A 408 -22.78 5.52 10.41
N PHE A 409 -22.11 5.48 9.26
CA PHE A 409 -21.32 6.60 8.76
C PHE A 409 -22.19 7.83 8.48
N ILE A 410 -23.34 7.66 7.81
CA ILE A 410 -24.31 8.75 7.55
C ILE A 410 -24.82 9.34 8.86
N ALA A 411 -25.16 8.49 9.85
CA ALA A 411 -25.65 8.95 11.15
C ALA A 411 -24.60 9.78 11.91
N ALA A 412 -23.33 9.37 11.85
CA ALA A 412 -22.22 10.06 12.52
C ALA A 412 -21.84 11.38 11.82
N SER A 413 -21.79 11.39 10.49
CA SER A 413 -21.32 12.52 9.67
C SER A 413 -22.41 13.52 9.29
N ARG A 414 -23.69 13.16 9.43
CA ARG A 414 -24.86 13.95 9.00
C ARG A 414 -24.85 14.31 7.51
N ILE A 415 -24.18 13.52 6.68
CA ILE A 415 -24.15 13.69 5.22
C ILE A 415 -25.55 13.46 4.64
N ARG A 416 -25.93 14.28 3.67
CA ARG A 416 -27.04 13.98 2.76
C ARG A 416 -26.47 13.46 1.44
N ILE A 417 -26.73 12.20 1.14
CA ILE A 417 -26.35 11.60 -0.14
C ILE A 417 -27.30 12.12 -1.22
N GLU A 418 -26.75 12.55 -2.35
CA GLU A 418 -27.55 13.00 -3.49
C GLU A 418 -28.27 11.81 -4.16
N ASP A 419 -29.52 12.02 -4.56
CA ASP A 419 -30.33 11.02 -5.27
C ASP A 419 -29.59 10.45 -6.49
N THR A 420 -28.85 11.29 -7.21
CA THR A 420 -28.09 10.95 -8.43
C THR A 420 -27.05 9.86 -8.18
N VAL A 421 -26.35 9.93 -7.05
CA VAL A 421 -25.33 8.96 -6.65
C VAL A 421 -26.00 7.63 -6.31
N LEU A 422 -27.05 7.65 -5.50
CA LEU A 422 -27.80 6.45 -5.15
C LEU A 422 -28.40 5.78 -6.40
N LEU A 423 -28.98 6.55 -7.32
CA LEU A 423 -29.53 6.03 -8.59
C LEU A 423 -28.46 5.38 -9.46
N LYS A 424 -27.27 5.97 -9.57
CA LYS A 424 -26.15 5.36 -10.29
C LYS A 424 -25.82 3.98 -9.72
N PHE A 425 -25.75 3.86 -8.40
CA PHE A 425 -25.48 2.57 -7.75
C PHE A 425 -26.64 1.58 -7.86
N PHE A 426 -27.89 2.05 -7.80
CA PHE A 426 -29.07 1.23 -8.06
C PHE A 426 -28.96 0.55 -9.43
N TRP A 427 -28.69 1.33 -10.49
CA TRP A 427 -28.55 0.81 -11.84
C TRP A 427 -27.32 -0.09 -12.00
N ASN A 428 -26.22 0.21 -11.32
CA ASN A 428 -25.04 -0.66 -11.33
C ASN A 428 -25.36 -2.05 -10.78
N PHE A 429 -26.03 -2.15 -9.63
CA PHE A 429 -26.43 -3.45 -9.06
C PHE A 429 -27.51 -4.13 -9.91
N PHE A 430 -28.51 -3.39 -10.36
CA PHE A 430 -29.58 -3.92 -11.23
C PHE A 430 -29.02 -4.52 -12.52
N ASN A 431 -28.10 -3.82 -13.19
CA ASN A 431 -27.50 -4.27 -14.45
C ASN A 431 -26.48 -5.40 -14.27
N SER A 432 -25.84 -5.47 -13.10
CA SER A 432 -24.86 -6.52 -12.78
C SER A 432 -25.52 -7.83 -12.33
N ALA A 433 -26.78 -7.77 -11.90
CA ALA A 433 -27.50 -8.92 -11.37
C ALA A 433 -27.61 -10.05 -12.41
N SER A 434 -27.25 -11.26 -11.98
CA SER A 434 -27.33 -12.47 -12.82
C SER A 434 -28.78 -12.93 -13.10
N ASN A 435 -29.72 -12.61 -12.22
CA ASN A 435 -31.16 -12.81 -12.37
C ASN A 435 -31.92 -11.91 -11.37
N GLY A 436 -33.23 -11.79 -11.57
CA GLY A 436 -34.10 -10.90 -10.80
C GLY A 436 -34.55 -11.38 -9.42
N GLY A 437 -34.13 -12.56 -8.97
CA GLY A 437 -34.65 -13.12 -7.71
C GLY A 437 -34.35 -12.23 -6.51
N GLN A 438 -35.33 -12.04 -5.62
CA GLN A 438 -35.24 -11.17 -4.46
C GLN A 438 -34.11 -11.50 -3.48
N HIS A 439 -33.62 -12.75 -3.49
CA HIS A 439 -32.55 -13.23 -2.62
C HIS A 439 -31.15 -13.10 -3.26
N ARG A 440 -31.05 -12.61 -4.50
CA ARG A 440 -29.74 -12.40 -5.14
C ARG A 440 -29.02 -11.21 -4.51
N PRO A 441 -27.70 -11.31 -4.24
CA PRO A 441 -26.95 -10.24 -3.57
C PRO A 441 -27.14 -8.86 -4.21
N ASP A 442 -27.03 -8.77 -5.55
CA ASP A 442 -27.17 -7.50 -6.26
C ASP A 442 -28.61 -6.95 -6.19
N MET A 443 -29.62 -7.82 -6.23
CA MET A 443 -31.02 -7.41 -6.09
C MET A 443 -31.35 -6.96 -4.66
N VAL A 444 -30.76 -7.61 -3.64
CA VAL A 444 -30.83 -7.18 -2.25
C VAL A 444 -30.19 -5.80 -2.10
N ASN A 445 -29.01 -5.59 -2.70
CA ASN A 445 -28.30 -4.31 -2.65
C ASN A 445 -29.08 -3.20 -3.37
N ALA A 446 -29.65 -3.48 -4.55
CA ALA A 446 -30.50 -2.53 -5.27
C ALA A 446 -31.74 -2.13 -4.44
N ARG A 447 -32.34 -3.08 -3.70
CA ARG A 447 -33.45 -2.80 -2.79
C ARG A 447 -33.03 -1.95 -1.60
N LYS A 448 -31.89 -2.26 -0.97
CA LYS A 448 -31.31 -1.44 0.11
C LYS A 448 -31.03 -0.01 -0.33
N ILE A 449 -30.54 0.20 -1.55
CA ILE A 449 -30.37 1.56 -2.11
C ILE A 449 -31.71 2.26 -2.28
N LEU A 450 -32.72 1.55 -2.76
CA LEU A 450 -34.06 2.11 -2.94
C LEU A 450 -34.69 2.51 -1.61
N ASP A 451 -34.41 1.79 -0.52
CA ASP A 451 -34.86 2.15 0.83
C ASP A 451 -34.23 3.47 1.33
N LEU A 452 -33.05 3.84 0.82
CA LEU A 452 -32.39 5.12 1.09
C LEU A 452 -32.93 6.28 0.23
N LEU A 453 -33.64 5.98 -0.86
CA LEU A 453 -34.21 6.98 -1.77
C LEU A 453 -35.62 7.44 -1.31
N PRO A 454 -36.06 8.66 -1.69
CA PRO A 454 -37.40 9.13 -1.39
C PRO A 454 -38.50 8.26 -2.02
N LYS A 455 -39.28 7.55 -1.18
CA LYS A 455 -40.28 6.55 -1.61
C LYS A 455 -41.27 7.02 -2.67
N ASN A 456 -41.73 8.27 -2.61
CA ASN A 456 -42.76 8.79 -3.52
C ASN A 456 -42.23 9.11 -4.91
N LYS A 457 -40.94 9.44 -5.05
CA LYS A 457 -40.34 9.90 -6.32
C LYS A 457 -39.88 8.74 -7.20
N TYR A 458 -39.53 7.61 -6.58
CA TYR A 458 -38.92 6.45 -7.25
C TYR A 458 -39.76 5.17 -7.09
N ALA A 459 -41.09 5.31 -6.95
CA ALA A 459 -42.00 4.18 -6.81
C ALA A 459 -41.99 3.22 -8.02
N HIS A 460 -41.67 3.73 -9.22
CA HIS A 460 -41.50 2.92 -10.42
C HIS A 460 -40.36 1.89 -10.25
N LEU A 461 -39.23 2.27 -9.62
CA LEU A 461 -38.11 1.35 -9.38
C LEU A 461 -38.47 0.20 -8.43
N SER A 462 -39.32 0.46 -7.43
CA SER A 462 -39.85 -0.59 -6.55
C SER A 462 -40.69 -1.59 -7.33
N THR A 463 -41.55 -1.06 -8.21
CA THR A 463 -42.39 -1.88 -9.09
C THR A 463 -41.52 -2.70 -10.06
N LEU A 464 -40.47 -2.08 -10.62
CA LEU A 464 -39.51 -2.76 -11.48
C LEU A 464 -38.86 -3.94 -10.74
N LEU A 465 -38.29 -3.73 -9.55
CA LEU A 465 -37.70 -4.82 -8.75
C LEU A 465 -38.69 -5.95 -8.44
N SER A 466 -39.95 -5.61 -8.14
CA SER A 466 -41.01 -6.60 -7.88
C SER A 466 -41.34 -7.42 -9.13
N VAL A 467 -41.36 -6.79 -10.29
CA VAL A 467 -41.66 -7.46 -11.57
C VAL A 467 -40.52 -8.37 -11.98
N VAL A 468 -39.27 -7.93 -11.83
CA VAL A 468 -38.13 -8.79 -12.15
C VAL A 468 -38.05 -10.01 -11.21
N ASP A 469 -38.41 -9.84 -9.94
CA ASP A 469 -38.55 -10.98 -9.02
C ASP A 469 -39.62 -11.97 -9.49
N ARG A 470 -40.81 -11.48 -9.88
CA ARG A 470 -41.87 -12.32 -10.46
C ARG A 470 -41.40 -13.05 -11.71
N LEU A 471 -40.78 -12.34 -12.65
CA LEU A 471 -40.23 -12.92 -13.89
C LEU A 471 -39.20 -14.01 -13.62
N SER A 472 -38.40 -13.87 -12.56
CA SER A 472 -37.36 -14.85 -12.20
C SER A 472 -37.91 -16.21 -11.72
N ARG A 473 -39.20 -16.28 -11.37
CA ARG A 473 -39.88 -17.53 -10.99
C ARG A 473 -40.29 -18.37 -12.18
N TYR A 474 -40.31 -17.77 -13.36
CA TYR A 474 -40.69 -18.41 -14.62
C TYR A 474 -39.47 -18.72 -15.47
N SER A 475 -39.59 -19.72 -16.33
CA SER A 475 -38.58 -20.01 -17.35
C SER A 475 -38.65 -18.95 -18.44
N LEU A 476 -37.69 -18.02 -18.43
CA LEU A 476 -37.56 -17.00 -19.46
C LEU A 476 -36.19 -17.15 -20.13
N ARG A 477 -36.19 -17.47 -21.43
CA ARG A 477 -34.98 -17.60 -22.26
C ARG A 477 -35.17 -16.80 -23.54
N LEU A 478 -34.50 -15.65 -23.62
CA LEU A 478 -34.48 -14.81 -24.81
C LEU A 478 -33.33 -15.17 -25.76
N SER A 479 -32.30 -15.85 -25.26
CA SER A 479 -31.17 -16.33 -26.06
C SER A 479 -30.74 -17.73 -25.58
N PRO A 480 -30.30 -18.62 -26.48
CA PRO A 480 -29.93 -19.98 -26.13
C PRO A 480 -28.71 -19.98 -25.19
N GLY A 481 -28.84 -20.65 -24.04
CA GLY A 481 -27.74 -20.91 -23.10
C GLY A 481 -27.48 -19.84 -22.02
N LEU A 482 -28.19 -18.71 -22.02
CA LEU A 482 -28.01 -17.63 -21.03
C LEU A 482 -29.26 -17.43 -20.15
N PRO A 483 -29.10 -17.29 -18.82
CA PRO A 483 -30.22 -16.94 -17.94
C PRO A 483 -30.69 -15.50 -18.18
N PHE A 484 -31.98 -15.25 -17.95
CA PHE A 484 -32.56 -13.92 -18.09
C PHE A 484 -31.99 -12.95 -17.06
N LYS A 485 -31.29 -11.92 -17.55
CA LYS A 485 -30.77 -10.83 -16.72
C LYS A 485 -31.76 -9.67 -16.65
N PRO A 486 -31.88 -8.97 -15.50
CA PRO A 486 -32.79 -7.83 -15.36
C PRO A 486 -32.50 -6.69 -16.35
N SER A 487 -31.23 -6.47 -16.71
CA SER A 487 -30.81 -5.44 -17.67
C SER A 487 -31.47 -5.59 -19.05
N VAL A 488 -31.81 -6.82 -19.46
CA VAL A 488 -32.43 -7.09 -20.75
C VAL A 488 -33.85 -6.50 -20.83
N LEU A 489 -34.51 -6.27 -19.70
CA LEU A 489 -35.80 -5.56 -19.66
C LEU A 489 -35.69 -4.12 -20.18
N LEU A 490 -34.54 -3.48 -19.98
CA LEU A 490 -34.31 -2.12 -20.44
C LEU A 490 -34.14 -2.09 -21.96
N GLU A 491 -33.52 -3.13 -22.54
CA GLU A 491 -33.36 -3.28 -23.99
C GLU A 491 -34.70 -3.57 -24.67
N LEU A 492 -35.54 -4.40 -24.05
CA LEU A 492 -36.89 -4.74 -24.52
C LEU A 492 -37.96 -3.73 -24.09
N GLY A 493 -37.56 -2.59 -23.52
CA GLY A 493 -38.48 -1.67 -22.86
C GLY A 493 -39.58 -1.09 -23.77
N THR A 494 -39.39 -1.11 -25.08
CA THR A 494 -40.37 -0.65 -26.07
C THR A 494 -41.39 -1.72 -26.47
N GLN A 495 -41.17 -2.99 -26.11
CA GLN A 495 -41.97 -4.13 -26.56
C GLN A 495 -42.30 -5.09 -25.39
N PRO A 496 -43.07 -4.63 -24.38
CA PRO A 496 -43.39 -5.46 -23.21
C PRO A 496 -44.20 -6.72 -23.55
N PHE A 497 -44.93 -6.74 -24.67
CA PHE A 497 -45.68 -7.90 -25.14
C PHE A 497 -44.80 -9.06 -25.61
N ASP A 498 -43.57 -8.79 -26.07
CA ASP A 498 -42.67 -9.85 -26.53
C ASP A 498 -42.14 -10.67 -25.35
N ILE A 499 -41.97 -10.03 -24.19
CA ILE A 499 -41.65 -10.69 -22.93
C ILE A 499 -42.80 -11.62 -22.53
N ILE A 500 -44.05 -11.13 -22.58
CA ILE A 500 -45.22 -11.94 -22.25
C ILE A 500 -45.39 -13.12 -23.21
N SER A 501 -45.21 -12.89 -24.51
CA SER A 501 -45.26 -13.94 -25.53
C SER A 501 -44.25 -15.06 -25.22
N LYS A 502 -43.00 -14.70 -24.90
CA LYS A 502 -41.99 -15.69 -24.50
C LYS A 502 -42.28 -16.38 -23.16
N LEU A 503 -42.93 -15.70 -22.22
CA LEU A 503 -43.38 -16.35 -20.98
C LEU A 503 -44.45 -17.41 -21.27
N LEU A 504 -45.43 -17.11 -22.13
CA LEU A 504 -46.50 -18.02 -22.51
C LEU A 504 -45.99 -19.23 -23.30
N GLU A 505 -45.02 -19.02 -24.19
CA GLU A 505 -44.36 -20.07 -24.97
C GLU A 505 -43.68 -21.10 -24.04
N LEU A 506 -42.91 -20.61 -23.07
CA LEU A 506 -42.02 -21.44 -22.24
C LEU A 506 -42.66 -21.98 -20.95
N ASN A 507 -43.79 -21.43 -20.49
CA ASN A 507 -44.38 -21.77 -19.19
C ASN A 507 -45.85 -22.18 -19.34
N GLU A 508 -46.12 -23.48 -19.22
CA GLU A 508 -47.47 -24.03 -19.32
C GLU A 508 -48.44 -23.46 -18.29
N SER A 509 -47.98 -23.27 -17.04
CA SER A 509 -48.81 -22.77 -15.94
C SER A 509 -49.33 -21.34 -16.15
N LEU A 510 -48.67 -20.54 -16.99
CA LEU A 510 -49.08 -19.17 -17.28
C LEU A 510 -50.14 -19.08 -18.38
N ARG A 511 -50.27 -20.10 -19.24
CA ARG A 511 -51.17 -20.06 -20.41
C ARG A 511 -52.63 -19.86 -20.04
N LYS A 512 -53.04 -20.43 -18.90
CA LYS A 512 -54.41 -20.31 -18.38
C LYS A 512 -54.61 -19.14 -17.40
N ASN A 513 -53.56 -18.40 -17.06
CA ASN A 513 -53.62 -17.37 -16.02
C ASN A 513 -53.43 -15.97 -16.61
N VAL A 514 -54.53 -15.43 -17.16
CA VAL A 514 -54.58 -14.08 -17.76
C VAL A 514 -54.30 -12.98 -16.74
N ASP A 515 -54.79 -13.14 -15.51
CA ASP A 515 -54.63 -12.12 -14.47
C ASP A 515 -53.16 -11.94 -14.07
N GLU A 516 -52.42 -13.04 -13.90
CA GLU A 516 -51.00 -13.00 -13.55
C GLU A 516 -50.14 -12.38 -14.67
N THR A 517 -50.38 -12.75 -15.93
CA THR A 517 -49.64 -12.17 -17.07
C THR A 517 -49.98 -10.69 -17.27
N PHE A 518 -51.23 -10.30 -17.03
CA PHE A 518 -51.64 -8.90 -17.07
C PHE A 518 -51.04 -8.08 -15.94
N ASP A 519 -50.94 -8.63 -14.72
CA ASP A 519 -50.27 -7.98 -13.60
C ASP A 519 -48.77 -7.82 -13.84
N ILE A 520 -48.12 -8.82 -14.45
CA ILE A 520 -46.73 -8.70 -14.91
C ILE A 520 -46.61 -7.57 -15.94
N LEU A 521 -47.51 -7.50 -16.92
CA LEU A 521 -47.51 -6.45 -17.94
C LEU A 521 -47.70 -5.06 -17.33
N LYS A 522 -48.70 -4.87 -16.46
CA LYS A 522 -48.90 -3.60 -15.74
C LYS A 522 -47.65 -3.19 -14.98
N GLY A 523 -47.04 -4.13 -14.29
CA GLY A 523 -45.79 -3.89 -13.58
C GLY A 523 -44.66 -3.47 -14.50
N LEU A 524 -44.53 -4.05 -15.70
CA LEU A 524 -43.56 -3.63 -16.70
C LEU A 524 -43.83 -2.19 -17.17
N TYR A 525 -45.08 -1.84 -17.46
CA TYR A 525 -45.45 -0.47 -17.84
C TYR A 525 -45.10 0.55 -16.77
N VAL A 526 -45.45 0.27 -15.50
CA VAL A 526 -45.13 1.16 -14.38
C VAL A 526 -43.63 1.22 -14.13
N GLY A 527 -42.93 0.08 -14.13
CA GLY A 527 -41.51 0.00 -13.81
C GLY A 527 -40.59 0.61 -14.86
N LEU A 528 -40.99 0.57 -16.13
CA LEU A 528 -40.27 1.15 -17.28
C LEU A 528 -40.81 2.53 -17.67
N GLU A 529 -41.75 3.07 -16.90
CA GLU A 529 -42.38 4.38 -17.14
C GLU A 529 -42.98 4.53 -18.56
N LEU A 530 -43.60 3.45 -19.05
CA LEU A 530 -44.32 3.45 -20.33
C LEU A 530 -45.71 4.07 -20.15
N ASN A 531 -46.22 4.72 -21.21
CA ASN A 531 -47.55 5.32 -21.20
C ASN A 531 -48.61 4.27 -21.61
N PRO A 532 -49.48 3.82 -20.69
CA PRO A 532 -50.55 2.89 -21.03
C PRO A 532 -51.76 3.61 -21.65
N SER A 533 -52.63 2.84 -22.32
CA SER A 533 -53.97 3.31 -22.65
C SER A 533 -54.80 3.58 -21.37
N PRO A 534 -55.87 4.40 -21.44
CA PRO A 534 -56.75 4.64 -20.28
C PRO A 534 -57.22 3.32 -19.66
N ASN A 535 -56.96 3.15 -18.36
CA ASN A 535 -57.27 1.93 -17.59
C ASN A 535 -56.67 0.62 -18.13
N PHE A 536 -55.60 0.67 -18.93
CA PHE A 536 -54.97 -0.50 -19.56
C PHE A 536 -55.94 -1.30 -20.46
N TYR A 537 -56.94 -0.64 -21.04
CA TYR A 537 -58.01 -1.32 -21.78
C TYR A 537 -57.51 -2.02 -23.05
N GLU A 538 -56.69 -1.35 -23.85
CA GLU A 538 -56.13 -1.91 -25.08
C GLU A 538 -55.10 -3.00 -24.77
N GLU A 539 -54.27 -2.79 -23.74
CA GLU A 539 -53.25 -3.74 -23.30
C GLU A 539 -53.85 -5.05 -22.82
N PHE A 540 -54.92 -4.99 -22.01
CA PHE A 540 -55.64 -6.20 -21.59
C PHE A 540 -56.24 -6.95 -22.78
N THR A 541 -56.80 -6.21 -23.75
CA THR A 541 -57.38 -6.80 -24.97
C THR A 541 -56.30 -7.55 -25.76
N ARG A 542 -55.10 -6.97 -25.88
CA ARG A 542 -53.97 -7.61 -26.55
C ARG A 542 -53.41 -8.81 -25.78
N ILE A 543 -53.42 -8.79 -24.44
CA ILE A 543 -53.08 -9.95 -23.61
C ILE A 543 -54.06 -11.10 -23.86
N LEU A 544 -55.37 -10.84 -23.86
CA LEU A 544 -56.38 -11.86 -24.15
C LEU A 544 -56.13 -12.53 -25.51
N VAL A 545 -55.85 -11.72 -26.55
CA VAL A 545 -55.55 -12.23 -27.89
C VAL A 545 -54.31 -13.14 -27.88
N LEU A 546 -53.22 -12.74 -27.23
CA LEU A 546 -52.03 -13.59 -27.09
C LEU A 546 -52.35 -14.90 -26.39
N HIS A 547 -53.15 -14.86 -25.31
CA HIS A 547 -53.58 -16.07 -24.61
C HIS A 547 -54.41 -16.99 -25.50
N ILE A 548 -55.29 -16.46 -26.35
CA ILE A 548 -56.05 -17.25 -27.33
C ILE A 548 -55.08 -17.91 -28.34
N GLU A 549 -54.17 -17.16 -28.94
CA GLU A 549 -53.19 -17.68 -29.91
C GLU A 549 -52.33 -18.80 -29.33
N PHE A 550 -51.81 -18.61 -28.12
CA PHE A 550 -51.03 -19.65 -27.44
C PHE A 550 -51.88 -20.85 -27.03
N SER A 551 -53.14 -20.65 -26.64
CA SER A 551 -54.02 -21.78 -26.29
C SER A 551 -54.31 -22.64 -27.51
N LEU A 552 -54.55 -22.03 -28.67
CA LEU A 552 -54.67 -22.76 -29.94
C LEU A 552 -53.38 -23.50 -30.31
N ALA A 553 -52.22 -22.85 -30.18
CA ALA A 553 -50.93 -23.47 -30.50
C ALA A 553 -50.61 -24.70 -29.63
N PHE A 554 -51.16 -24.78 -28.42
CA PHE A 554 -50.99 -25.90 -27.48
C PHE A 554 -52.23 -26.79 -27.35
N PHE A 555 -53.14 -26.73 -28.32
CA PHE A 555 -54.33 -27.58 -28.42
C PHE A 555 -55.35 -27.46 -27.26
N ASP A 556 -55.43 -26.29 -26.62
CA ASP A 556 -56.44 -25.99 -25.60
C ASP A 556 -57.59 -25.16 -26.21
N PHE A 557 -58.48 -25.86 -26.89
CA PHE A 557 -59.63 -25.24 -27.55
C PHE A 557 -60.64 -24.64 -26.56
N GLU A 558 -60.86 -25.31 -25.42
CA GLU A 558 -61.80 -24.85 -24.39
C GLU A 558 -61.47 -23.44 -23.92
N PHE A 559 -60.20 -23.26 -23.51
CA PHE A 559 -59.74 -21.98 -23.04
C PHE A 559 -59.83 -20.91 -24.14
N ALA A 560 -59.43 -21.26 -25.37
CA ALA A 560 -59.48 -20.35 -26.52
C ALA A 560 -60.90 -19.85 -26.82
N VAL A 561 -61.92 -20.71 -26.79
CA VAL A 561 -63.32 -20.33 -27.03
C VAL A 561 -63.85 -19.42 -25.92
N ARG A 562 -63.61 -19.79 -24.66
CA ARG A 562 -64.06 -18.99 -23.52
C ARG A 562 -63.50 -17.57 -23.55
N GLU A 563 -62.19 -17.44 -23.75
CA GLU A 563 -61.55 -16.12 -23.86
C GLU A 563 -61.95 -15.37 -25.13
N THR A 564 -62.26 -16.07 -26.23
CA THR A 564 -62.82 -15.46 -27.45
C THR A 564 -64.21 -14.87 -27.21
N LYS A 565 -65.08 -15.56 -26.47
CA LYS A 565 -66.39 -15.02 -26.06
C LYS A 565 -66.21 -13.79 -25.16
N ALA A 566 -65.18 -13.75 -24.33
CA ALA A 566 -64.83 -12.56 -23.54
C ALA A 566 -64.28 -11.41 -24.42
N LEU A 567 -63.46 -11.72 -25.42
CA LEU A 567 -62.91 -10.75 -26.39
C LEU A 567 -64.01 -10.10 -27.24
N LEU A 568 -65.00 -10.87 -27.70
CA LEU A 568 -66.12 -10.40 -28.52
C LEU A 568 -67.00 -9.37 -27.80
N LYS A 569 -67.02 -9.38 -26.46
CA LYS A 569 -67.73 -8.37 -25.64
C LYS A 569 -66.98 -7.03 -25.53
N ARG A 570 -65.73 -6.96 -26.01
CA ARG A 570 -64.88 -5.76 -25.92
C ARG A 570 -64.99 -4.89 -27.17
N HIS A 571 -64.78 -3.58 -26.99
CA HIS A 571 -64.70 -2.62 -28.10
C HIS A 571 -63.42 -2.85 -28.91
N ASN A 572 -63.47 -2.58 -30.22
CA ASN A 572 -62.36 -2.76 -31.16
C ASN A 572 -61.88 -4.22 -31.38
N CYS A 573 -62.68 -5.23 -31.03
CA CYS A 573 -62.38 -6.65 -31.30
C CYS A 573 -62.15 -6.95 -32.80
N GLN A 574 -62.74 -6.16 -33.70
CA GLN A 574 -62.55 -6.20 -35.16
C GLN A 574 -61.07 -6.22 -35.62
N LYS A 575 -60.15 -5.60 -34.86
CA LYS A 575 -58.70 -5.61 -35.19
C LYS A 575 -58.07 -7.00 -35.09
N TYR A 576 -58.69 -7.91 -34.35
CA TYR A 576 -58.18 -9.25 -34.04
C TYR A 576 -59.01 -10.36 -34.72
N TRP A 577 -59.71 -10.02 -35.81
CA TRP A 577 -60.54 -10.94 -36.58
C TRP A 577 -59.80 -12.21 -37.01
N SER A 578 -58.49 -12.11 -37.30
CA SER A 578 -57.67 -13.24 -37.74
C SER A 578 -57.50 -14.29 -36.66
N THR A 579 -57.30 -13.87 -35.41
CA THR A 579 -57.18 -14.78 -34.25
C THR A 579 -58.52 -15.47 -33.99
N ILE A 580 -59.63 -14.73 -34.07
CA ILE A 580 -60.98 -15.28 -33.92
C ILE A 580 -61.28 -16.29 -35.03
N LEU A 581 -60.88 -16.01 -36.27
CA LEU A 581 -61.01 -16.94 -37.40
C LEU A 581 -60.18 -18.21 -37.17
N GLN A 582 -58.98 -18.11 -36.60
CA GLN A 582 -58.15 -19.27 -36.26
C GLN A 582 -58.81 -20.18 -35.23
N VAL A 583 -59.57 -19.63 -34.27
CA VAL A 583 -60.38 -20.43 -33.34
C VAL A 583 -61.46 -21.21 -34.10
N GLY A 584 -62.16 -20.54 -35.02
CA GLY A 584 -63.16 -21.18 -35.88
C GLY A 584 -62.60 -22.18 -36.90
N LYS A 585 -61.30 -22.11 -37.20
CA LYS A 585 -60.55 -23.03 -38.07
C LYS A 585 -59.71 -24.06 -37.30
N PHE A 586 -59.82 -24.08 -35.97
CA PHE A 586 -58.95 -24.89 -35.15
C PHE A 586 -59.16 -26.38 -35.43
N PHE A 587 -58.06 -27.13 -35.42
CA PHE A 587 -58.05 -28.57 -35.63
C PHE A 587 -57.02 -29.21 -34.70
N ASP A 588 -57.42 -30.23 -33.96
CA ASP A 588 -56.54 -31.01 -33.11
C ASP A 588 -56.22 -32.38 -33.75
N PRO A 589 -54.95 -32.66 -34.10
CA PRO A 589 -54.54 -33.95 -34.64
C PRO A 589 -54.74 -35.14 -33.69
N SER A 590 -54.99 -34.89 -32.40
CA SER A 590 -55.23 -35.94 -31.40
C SER A 590 -56.67 -36.44 -31.36
N TRP A 591 -57.60 -35.77 -32.07
CA TRP A 591 -58.99 -36.21 -32.17
C TRP A 591 -59.11 -37.56 -32.90
N SER A 592 -60.09 -38.36 -32.46
CA SER A 592 -60.34 -39.69 -33.02
C SER A 592 -60.68 -39.60 -34.50
N ASP A 593 -60.03 -40.45 -35.31
CA ASP A 593 -60.21 -40.52 -36.76
C ASP A 593 -59.91 -39.22 -37.52
N SER A 594 -59.22 -38.25 -36.89
CA SER A 594 -59.03 -36.90 -37.45
C SER A 594 -60.35 -36.14 -37.70
N GLU A 595 -61.42 -36.52 -37.01
CA GLU A 595 -62.74 -35.89 -37.13
C GLU A 595 -62.97 -34.89 -36.00
N ILE A 596 -63.59 -33.75 -36.31
CA ILE A 596 -63.86 -32.69 -35.33
C ILE A 596 -64.95 -33.18 -34.36
N PRO A 597 -64.83 -33.08 -33.03
CA PRO A 597 -65.95 -33.43 -32.15
C PRO A 597 -67.18 -32.57 -32.40
N THR A 598 -68.38 -33.15 -32.30
CA THR A 598 -69.63 -32.45 -32.66
C THR A 598 -69.88 -31.19 -31.82
N GLU A 599 -69.56 -31.23 -30.53
CA GLU A 599 -69.64 -30.09 -29.61
C GLU A 599 -68.66 -28.96 -29.99
N VAL A 600 -67.49 -29.33 -30.51
CA VAL A 600 -66.49 -28.37 -31.03
C VAL A 600 -67.02 -27.68 -32.28
N ILE A 601 -67.68 -28.41 -33.18
CA ILE A 601 -68.32 -27.81 -34.38
C ILE A 601 -69.35 -26.75 -33.98
N TYR A 602 -70.22 -27.04 -33.00
CA TYR A 602 -71.20 -26.06 -32.51
C TYR A 602 -70.54 -24.77 -31.99
N LEU A 603 -69.45 -24.90 -31.22
CA LEU A 603 -68.72 -23.76 -30.69
C LEU A 603 -67.97 -22.99 -31.78
N GLN A 604 -67.39 -23.68 -32.78
CA GLN A 604 -66.74 -23.03 -33.92
C GLN A 604 -67.75 -22.28 -34.79
N LEU A 605 -68.93 -22.86 -35.06
CA LEU A 605 -70.01 -22.20 -35.78
C LEU A 605 -70.48 -20.94 -35.04
N GLU A 606 -70.63 -20.98 -33.72
CA GLU A 606 -70.99 -19.82 -32.89
C GLU A 606 -69.91 -18.72 -32.93
N VAL A 607 -68.63 -19.09 -32.83
CA VAL A 607 -67.52 -18.13 -32.91
C VAL A 607 -67.48 -17.47 -34.30
N LEU A 608 -67.65 -18.25 -35.36
CA LEU A 608 -67.65 -17.77 -36.75
C LEU A 608 -68.89 -16.90 -37.04
N GLU A 609 -70.07 -17.25 -36.53
CA GLU A 609 -71.28 -16.43 -36.62
C GLU A 609 -71.05 -15.05 -36.00
N ASN A 610 -70.50 -15.01 -34.79
CA ASN A 610 -70.14 -13.75 -34.13
C ASN A 610 -69.05 -12.97 -34.90
N LEU A 611 -68.11 -13.67 -35.55
CA LEU A 611 -67.07 -13.07 -36.36
C LEU A 611 -67.62 -12.37 -37.63
N LEU A 612 -68.67 -12.92 -38.25
CA LEU A 612 -69.31 -12.32 -39.44
C LEU A 612 -69.82 -10.88 -39.19
N HIS A 613 -70.14 -10.55 -37.94
CA HIS A 613 -70.58 -9.21 -37.56
C HIS A 613 -69.45 -8.18 -37.44
N ILE A 614 -68.19 -8.62 -37.37
CA ILE A 614 -67.03 -7.76 -37.05
C ILE A 614 -65.83 -7.92 -38.00
N CYS A 615 -65.82 -8.91 -38.89
CA CYS A 615 -64.70 -9.15 -39.80
C CYS A 615 -64.61 -8.09 -40.91
N PRO A 616 -63.41 -7.83 -41.46
CA PRO A 616 -63.25 -7.01 -42.65
C PRO A 616 -64.06 -7.56 -43.83
N GLN A 617 -64.56 -6.68 -44.69
CA GLN A 617 -65.37 -7.08 -45.86
C GLN A 617 -64.60 -8.00 -46.81
N ASP A 618 -63.29 -7.79 -46.93
CA ASP A 618 -62.41 -8.57 -47.81
C ASP A 618 -62.29 -10.05 -47.40
N GLU A 619 -62.61 -10.37 -46.14
CA GLU A 619 -62.40 -11.71 -45.54
C GLU A 619 -63.72 -12.45 -45.30
N LEU A 620 -64.86 -11.82 -45.61
CA LEU A 620 -66.19 -12.35 -45.33
C LEU A 620 -66.44 -13.68 -46.07
N GLU A 621 -65.96 -13.81 -47.31
CA GLU A 621 -66.05 -15.05 -48.08
C GLU A 621 -65.30 -16.21 -47.40
N ALA A 622 -64.12 -15.95 -46.84
CA ALA A 622 -63.32 -16.96 -46.15
C ALA A 622 -63.97 -17.42 -44.83
N VAL A 623 -64.61 -16.50 -44.10
CA VAL A 623 -65.37 -16.80 -42.88
C VAL A 623 -66.62 -17.62 -43.21
N VAL A 624 -67.42 -17.19 -44.21
CA VAL A 624 -68.63 -17.90 -44.66
C VAL A 624 -68.30 -19.28 -45.20
N SER A 625 -67.21 -19.43 -45.96
CA SER A 625 -66.79 -20.72 -46.49
C SER A 625 -66.43 -21.71 -45.39
N GLN A 626 -65.74 -21.26 -44.34
CA GLN A 626 -65.43 -22.11 -43.18
C GLN A 626 -66.70 -22.48 -42.41
N TRP A 627 -67.60 -21.52 -42.19
CA TRP A 627 -68.87 -21.75 -41.51
C TRP A 627 -69.73 -22.77 -42.28
N SER A 628 -69.86 -22.61 -43.59
CA SER A 628 -70.61 -23.53 -44.45
C SER A 628 -69.98 -24.92 -44.50
N GLY A 629 -68.65 -25.04 -44.48
CA GLY A 629 -67.97 -26.33 -44.41
C GLY A 629 -68.30 -27.11 -43.14
N LEU A 630 -68.23 -26.43 -41.99
CA LEU A 630 -68.58 -27.01 -40.68
C LEU A 630 -70.07 -27.34 -40.56
N GLU A 631 -70.95 -26.54 -41.16
CA GLU A 631 -72.40 -26.79 -41.19
C GLU A 631 -72.75 -28.03 -42.02
N LEU A 632 -72.13 -28.18 -43.20
CA LEU A 632 -72.30 -29.36 -44.04
C LEU A 632 -71.79 -30.62 -43.33
N GLU A 633 -70.64 -30.53 -42.66
CA GLU A 633 -70.10 -31.62 -41.84
C GLU A 633 -71.07 -32.00 -40.71
N LEU A 634 -71.61 -31.02 -39.98
CA LEU A 634 -72.60 -31.25 -38.93
C LEU A 634 -73.89 -31.90 -39.46
N SER A 635 -74.38 -31.44 -40.62
CA SER A 635 -75.61 -31.97 -41.24
C SER A 635 -75.47 -33.43 -41.71
N SER A 636 -74.23 -33.88 -41.93
CA SER A 636 -73.93 -35.25 -42.34
C SER A 636 -73.87 -36.25 -41.17
N ARG A 637 -73.88 -35.76 -39.91
CA ARG A 637 -73.74 -36.59 -38.70
C ARG A 637 -75.09 -37.07 -38.18
N ASP A 638 -75.12 -38.32 -37.70
CA ASP A 638 -76.27 -38.85 -36.94
C ASP A 638 -76.17 -38.39 -35.48
N LEU A 639 -76.83 -37.27 -35.17
CA LEU A 639 -76.85 -36.68 -33.83
C LEU A 639 -77.50 -37.58 -32.76
N VAL A 640 -78.22 -38.65 -33.15
CA VAL A 640 -78.84 -39.58 -32.20
C VAL A 640 -77.85 -40.66 -31.75
N ASN A 641 -76.96 -41.11 -32.64
CA ASN A 641 -75.94 -42.12 -32.36
C ASN A 641 -74.54 -41.63 -32.77
N ASP A 642 -74.16 -40.46 -32.28
CA ASP A 642 -72.95 -39.76 -32.72
C ASP A 642 -71.66 -40.43 -32.20
N PRO A 643 -70.84 -41.07 -33.06
CA PRO A 643 -69.59 -41.69 -32.64
C PRO A 643 -68.50 -40.67 -32.26
N TYR A 644 -68.64 -39.41 -32.69
CA TYR A 644 -67.64 -38.35 -32.53
C TYR A 644 -68.02 -37.33 -31.43
N SER A 645 -69.18 -37.50 -30.78
CA SER A 645 -69.55 -36.70 -29.61
C SER A 645 -68.53 -36.88 -28.48
N LEU A 646 -68.19 -35.79 -27.81
CA LEU A 646 -67.34 -35.78 -26.62
C LEU A 646 -67.89 -36.70 -25.50
N ALA A 647 -69.20 -36.97 -25.48
CA ALA A 647 -69.82 -37.95 -24.57
C ALA A 647 -69.25 -39.36 -24.77
N ASN A 648 -68.96 -39.76 -26.02
CA ASN A 648 -68.57 -41.11 -26.41
C ASN A 648 -67.04 -41.31 -26.54
N GLY A 649 -66.25 -40.22 -26.63
CA GLY A 649 -64.79 -40.26 -26.79
C GLY A 649 -63.97 -40.51 -25.50
N ARG A 650 -62.65 -40.71 -25.62
CA ARG A 650 -61.70 -40.88 -24.49
C ARG A 650 -61.11 -39.55 -23.99
N PHE A 651 -61.95 -38.55 -23.75
CA PHE A 651 -61.54 -37.24 -23.22
C PHE A 651 -61.58 -37.21 -21.69
N THR A 652 -60.86 -36.26 -21.06
CA THR A 652 -60.91 -36.07 -19.60
C THR A 652 -62.33 -35.70 -19.15
N ALA A 653 -62.78 -36.25 -18.02
CA ALA A 653 -64.16 -36.05 -17.53
C ALA A 653 -64.50 -34.55 -17.31
N GLU A 654 -63.50 -33.76 -16.95
CA GLU A 654 -63.60 -32.31 -16.76
C GLU A 654 -63.86 -31.58 -18.08
N PHE A 655 -63.06 -31.85 -19.13
CA PHE A 655 -63.24 -31.30 -20.48
C PHE A 655 -64.62 -31.64 -21.06
N LYS A 656 -65.07 -32.90 -20.89
CA LYS A 656 -66.40 -33.32 -21.35
C LYS A 656 -67.52 -32.51 -20.71
N THR A 657 -67.45 -32.32 -19.39
CA THR A 657 -68.52 -31.63 -18.63
C THR A 657 -68.59 -30.16 -19.04
N ILE A 658 -67.43 -29.49 -19.16
CA ILE A 658 -67.37 -28.07 -19.51
C ILE A 658 -67.78 -27.83 -20.97
N MET A 659 -67.29 -28.64 -21.92
CA MET A 659 -67.66 -28.49 -23.33
C MET A 659 -69.13 -28.80 -23.59
N LEU A 660 -69.72 -29.78 -22.91
CA LEU A 660 -71.15 -30.06 -23.03
C LEU A 660 -72.00 -28.92 -22.45
N ASP A 661 -71.60 -28.35 -21.31
CA ASP A 661 -72.27 -27.19 -20.71
C ASP A 661 -72.16 -25.94 -21.59
N GLU A 662 -71.00 -25.69 -22.21
CA GLU A 662 -70.78 -24.54 -23.10
C GLU A 662 -71.44 -24.71 -24.49
N ALA A 663 -71.50 -25.93 -25.03
CA ALA A 663 -72.10 -26.21 -26.33
C ALA A 663 -73.63 -26.39 -26.26
N SER A 664 -74.19 -26.80 -25.11
CA SER A 664 -75.64 -26.98 -24.90
C SER A 664 -76.50 -25.76 -25.30
N PRO A 665 -76.18 -24.51 -24.88
CA PRO A 665 -76.92 -23.33 -25.33
C PRO A 665 -76.72 -23.05 -26.83
N SER A 666 -75.54 -23.31 -27.40
CA SER A 666 -75.25 -23.09 -28.81
C SER A 666 -75.98 -24.09 -29.71
N ALA A 667 -76.00 -25.37 -29.32
CA ALA A 667 -76.78 -26.42 -29.97
C ALA A 667 -78.30 -26.15 -29.85
N SER A 668 -78.77 -25.68 -28.70
CA SER A 668 -80.18 -25.28 -28.50
C SER A 668 -80.55 -24.08 -29.38
N ASN A 669 -79.68 -23.08 -29.49
CA ASN A 669 -79.87 -21.93 -30.37
C ASN A 669 -79.88 -22.34 -31.84
N PHE A 670 -78.98 -23.22 -32.27
CA PHE A 670 -78.92 -23.75 -33.63
C PHE A 670 -80.20 -24.54 -34.00
N LEU A 671 -80.64 -25.46 -33.13
CA LEU A 671 -81.85 -26.25 -33.36
C LEU A 671 -83.13 -25.39 -33.33
N SER A 672 -83.16 -24.33 -32.51
CA SER A 672 -84.30 -23.40 -32.44
C SER A 672 -84.33 -22.39 -33.60
N SER A 673 -83.18 -22.00 -34.16
CA SER A 673 -83.08 -21.06 -35.29
C SER A 673 -83.39 -21.72 -36.63
N SER A 674 -83.10 -23.02 -36.80
CA SER A 674 -83.51 -23.81 -37.96
C SER A 674 -85.04 -23.90 -38.13
N VAL A 675 -85.82 -23.67 -37.07
CA VAL A 675 -87.29 -23.63 -37.15
C VAL A 675 -87.81 -22.28 -37.68
N LYS A 676 -87.04 -21.18 -37.56
CA LYS A 676 -87.49 -19.85 -38.01
C LYS A 676 -87.31 -19.60 -39.51
N TRP A 677 -86.38 -20.28 -40.18
CA TRP A 677 -86.19 -20.13 -41.63
C TRP A 677 -87.15 -21.00 -42.46
N VAL A 678 -87.73 -22.05 -41.87
CA VAL A 678 -88.60 -23.01 -42.59
C VAL A 678 -90.09 -22.62 -42.57
N THR A 679 -90.52 -21.78 -41.63
CA THR A 679 -91.86 -21.15 -41.71
C THR A 679 -91.71 -19.68 -42.08
N GLY A 680 -91.82 -19.37 -43.36
CA GLY A 680 -92.17 -18.02 -43.80
C GLY A 680 -93.46 -17.59 -43.10
N GLY A 681 -93.36 -16.56 -42.27
CA GLY A 681 -94.49 -15.92 -41.62
C GLY A 681 -94.30 -14.42 -41.71
N ASP A 682 -95.08 -13.78 -42.57
CA ASP A 682 -95.21 -12.34 -42.66
C ASP A 682 -95.44 -11.71 -41.28
N MET A 683 -94.59 -10.74 -40.92
CA MET A 683 -95.00 -9.37 -40.56
C MET A 683 -93.79 -8.43 -40.51
#